data_AF-A0A844N029-F1
#
_entry.id   AF-A0A844N029-F1
#
_cell.length_a   1.000
_cell.length_b   1.000
_cell.length_c   1.000
_cell.angle_alpha   90.00
_cell.angle_beta   90.00
_cell.angle_gamma   90.00
#
_symmetry.space_group_name_H-M   'P 1'
#
loop_
_entity.id
_entity.type
_entity.pdbx_description
1 polymer ?
#
loop_
_entity_poly.entity_id
_entity_poly.type
_entity_poly.pdbx_seq_one_letter_code
_entity_poly.pdbx_strand_id
1 'polypeptide(L)'
;PPTPSSIDISVTQGSTLYVVDGQKVKKGQLLAEVALGGRTTRANTEKAVKDVASDLAGEVKFADVIPEQKTDRQGNTTTTAARGGLVWILSGEVYNLPPGAELVVNNGDTIESGGVLGETKLTTLHGGVVRAREATPGKGTREIEIITASVVLDNAIVTAQTSQGRNNYLVKTANNQEFHLRATPGTKVQNSQVVAELIDDRYHTKTGGLLKYAGVEVQKKGKAKQGYEVVQGGTLLWIPEETHEVNKDISLLMVEDGQFVEAGTEVVKDIFCQNSGVIEVTQKNDILREVVIKPGEFLMVDDPEAVMGKDGTFIQPGEELLGQVKNELRYIEYVESPEGPALLCRPVVEFPVPDNPDVPATTSVSQQTGRSIQLRAVQRLPYKDSERVKTVEGVELLRTQLVLEIETEGELDHNASPLAADIELLNDPDDPEIQRLQLVILESLVIRRDITADATQGSTTTALEVEDGQTITPGAVVARTQILCKEGGMVRGVQKGTETVRRCLILRHSDLVKMNSITGVPKVKPGDLIVEGTEVAPGVFAEESGQVIQVKKVEGDKGDKGDKVEESSPLSSPSSLAAPPTYTLTIRVGRPYRVSAGAVLQVDDGGLVQRGDNLVLLVFERAKTGDIIQGLPRIEELLEARKPKEACVLARRSGELKVVYGDGDEAIAVKIIEASGVVTDYPIGPGQNLILSDGQTVNAGQPITDGPSNPHEILEIFFNLGSEDGIYACASLALQKVQTFLVNEVQSVYQSQGIDIADKHIEVIVRQMTSKVRVDDGGDTTMLPGELVELRQIEQVNEAMAITGSARAQYTPVLLGITKASLNTDSFISAASFQETTRVLTEAAIEGKSDWLRGLKENVIIGRLIPAGTGFNAYEEPGTIEDYSTDMSSSVLDEVDDPLDMVLDDRTARAYQLEPPSTLGSDGFRRTPDKDILDDDDLLLTNATAIDPEDDLVEEEDYGEDDEDDEDLY
;
A
#
# COMPACT_ATOMS: atom_id res chain seq x y z
N PRO A 1 2.60 -0.23 -86.19
CA PRO A 1 2.35 0.82 -85.17
C PRO A 1 1.45 0.27 -84.04
N PRO A 2 1.94 0.13 -82.80
CA PRO A 2 1.06 -0.26 -81.71
C PRO A 2 0.19 0.94 -81.34
N THR A 3 -1.12 0.73 -81.38
CA THR A 3 -2.16 1.64 -80.88
C THR A 3 -1.90 1.96 -79.40
N PRO A 4 -1.99 3.24 -78.98
CA PRO A 4 -1.86 3.58 -77.56
C PRO A 4 -3.04 3.00 -76.79
N SER A 5 -2.76 2.09 -75.87
CA SER A 5 -3.74 1.59 -74.90
C SER A 5 -4.09 2.72 -73.93
N SER A 6 -5.29 3.28 -74.04
CA SER A 6 -5.86 4.14 -73.01
C SER A 6 -6.18 3.29 -71.78
N ILE A 7 -5.75 3.73 -70.60
CA ILE A 7 -6.05 3.10 -69.30
C ILE A 7 -6.93 4.07 -68.55
N ASP A 8 -8.17 3.67 -68.25
CA ASP A 8 -9.11 4.46 -67.47
C ASP A 8 -8.90 4.16 -65.97
N ILE A 9 -8.68 5.20 -65.16
CA ILE A 9 -8.48 5.10 -63.71
C ILE A 9 -9.56 5.94 -63.03
N SER A 10 -10.44 5.29 -62.26
CA SER A 10 -11.50 5.94 -61.48
C SER A 10 -10.95 6.58 -60.20
N VAL A 11 -11.27 7.86 -59.96
CA VAL A 11 -10.81 8.64 -58.80
C VAL A 11 -12.01 9.15 -57.99
N THR A 12 -11.95 9.11 -56.66
CA THR A 12 -13.03 9.54 -55.76
C THR A 12 -13.16 11.07 -55.69
N GLN A 13 -14.38 11.58 -55.45
CA GLN A 13 -14.65 13.01 -55.34
C GLN A 13 -13.91 13.62 -54.13
N GLY A 14 -13.16 14.70 -54.33
CA GLY A 14 -12.31 15.33 -53.31
C GLY A 14 -10.82 14.98 -53.40
N SER A 15 -10.44 14.09 -54.32
CA SER A 15 -9.04 13.78 -54.63
C SER A 15 -8.32 14.93 -55.34
N THR A 16 -7.03 15.09 -55.06
CA THR A 16 -6.20 16.13 -55.68
C THR A 16 -5.49 15.56 -56.92
N LEU A 17 -5.75 16.14 -58.09
CA LEU A 17 -5.07 15.79 -59.34
C LEU A 17 -3.82 16.67 -59.51
N TYR A 18 -2.66 16.03 -59.71
CA TYR A 18 -1.38 16.73 -59.94
C TYR A 18 -1.06 16.93 -61.42
N VAL A 19 -1.90 16.42 -62.30
CA VAL A 19 -1.73 16.49 -63.76
C VAL A 19 -2.88 17.24 -64.41
N VAL A 20 -2.56 17.98 -65.46
CA VAL A 20 -3.53 18.73 -66.27
C VAL A 20 -3.83 18.02 -67.59
N ASP A 21 -5.01 18.29 -68.15
CA ASP A 21 -5.48 17.69 -69.39
C ASP A 21 -4.47 17.87 -70.54
N GLY A 22 -4.16 16.78 -71.24
CA GLY A 22 -3.17 16.74 -72.33
C GLY A 22 -1.69 16.69 -71.92
N GLN A 23 -1.35 16.64 -70.62
CA GLN A 23 0.04 16.57 -70.15
C GLN A 23 0.69 15.19 -70.43
N LYS A 24 1.92 15.19 -70.95
CA LYS A 24 2.72 13.96 -71.11
C LYS A 24 3.32 13.54 -69.76
N VAL A 25 2.97 12.34 -69.29
CA VAL A 25 3.41 11.78 -68.00
C VAL A 25 4.44 10.67 -68.19
N LYS A 26 5.35 10.50 -67.21
CA LYS A 26 6.34 9.41 -67.21
C LYS A 26 5.83 8.20 -66.43
N LYS A 27 6.28 7.00 -66.78
CA LYS A 27 5.96 5.77 -66.04
C LYS A 27 6.47 5.88 -64.59
N GLY A 28 5.57 5.73 -63.62
CA GLY A 28 5.88 5.86 -62.18
C GLY A 28 5.69 7.26 -61.59
N GLN A 29 5.23 8.24 -62.37
CA GLN A 29 4.91 9.59 -61.88
C GLN A 29 3.60 9.57 -61.08
N LEU A 30 3.56 10.25 -59.92
CA LEU A 30 2.33 10.45 -59.15
C LEU A 30 1.35 11.30 -59.95
N LEU A 31 0.14 10.77 -60.21
CA LEU A 31 -0.88 11.43 -61.04
C LEU A 31 -2.01 12.06 -60.21
N ALA A 32 -2.41 11.40 -59.13
CA ALA A 32 -3.50 11.83 -58.25
C ALA A 32 -3.24 11.33 -56.82
N GLU A 33 -3.56 12.14 -55.83
CA GLU A 33 -3.72 11.70 -54.44
C GLU A 33 -5.20 11.45 -54.19
N VAL A 34 -5.57 10.18 -54.00
CA VAL A 34 -6.96 9.76 -53.86
C VAL A 34 -7.43 10.04 -52.44
N ALA A 35 -8.45 10.88 -52.28
CA ALA A 35 -9.08 11.11 -51.00
C ALA A 35 -9.84 9.85 -50.57
N LEU A 36 -9.41 9.23 -49.46
CA LEU A 36 -10.16 8.16 -48.81
C LEU A 36 -11.53 8.71 -48.43
N GLY A 37 -12.58 8.09 -48.97
CA GLY A 37 -13.93 8.65 -49.09
C GLY A 37 -14.47 9.28 -47.80
N GLY A 38 -14.61 10.61 -47.82
CA GLY A 38 -15.34 11.35 -46.79
C GLY A 38 -16.84 11.20 -46.99
N ARG A 39 -17.46 10.17 -46.37
CA ARG A 39 -18.83 10.28 -45.84
C ARG A 39 -19.36 9.15 -44.95
N THR A 40 -18.61 8.08 -44.65
CA THR A 40 -19.11 7.02 -43.74
C THR A 40 -18.17 6.64 -42.60
N THR A 41 -16.96 7.18 -42.52
CA THR A 41 -16.11 7.07 -41.32
C THR A 41 -15.96 8.46 -40.71
N ARG A 42 -16.93 8.87 -39.89
CA ARG A 42 -16.56 9.78 -38.78
C ARG A 42 -15.56 8.96 -37.98
N ALA A 43 -14.27 9.25 -38.14
CA ALA A 43 -13.29 8.79 -37.18
C ALA A 43 -13.84 9.20 -35.82
N ASN A 44 -14.10 8.23 -34.95
CA ASN A 44 -14.38 8.53 -33.56
C ASN A 44 -13.17 9.36 -33.10
N THR A 45 -13.35 10.63 -32.79
CA THR A 45 -12.26 11.49 -32.31
C THR A 45 -12.47 11.69 -30.83
N GLU A 46 -11.47 11.36 -30.04
CA GLU A 46 -11.45 11.64 -28.62
C GLU A 46 -10.81 13.00 -28.38
N LYS A 47 -11.35 13.76 -27.42
CA LYS A 47 -10.72 14.97 -26.93
C LYS A 47 -9.51 14.55 -26.08
N ALA A 48 -8.33 14.64 -26.65
CA ALA A 48 -7.08 14.48 -25.93
C ALA A 48 -6.65 15.81 -25.32
N VAL A 49 -5.99 15.73 -24.18
CA VAL A 49 -5.43 16.89 -23.50
C VAL A 49 -3.93 16.70 -23.28
N LYS A 50 -3.17 17.79 -23.41
CA LYS A 50 -1.74 17.81 -23.12
C LYS A 50 -1.41 18.97 -22.20
N ASP A 51 -0.77 18.64 -21.09
CA ASP A 51 -0.24 19.63 -20.16
C ASP A 51 1.01 20.32 -20.72
N VAL A 52 1.03 21.63 -20.59
CA VAL A 52 2.21 22.46 -20.84
C VAL A 52 2.68 23.02 -19.51
N ALA A 53 3.72 22.40 -18.96
CA ALA A 53 4.36 22.84 -17.73
C ALA A 53 5.45 23.89 -18.00
N SER A 54 5.67 24.78 -17.05
CA SER A 54 6.73 25.79 -17.10
C SER A 54 8.10 25.17 -16.81
N ASP A 55 9.09 25.52 -17.61
CA ASP A 55 10.50 25.17 -17.40
C ASP A 55 11.25 26.20 -16.54
N LEU A 56 10.70 27.41 -16.42
CA LEU A 56 11.24 28.54 -15.68
C LEU A 56 10.30 28.89 -14.51
N ALA A 57 10.88 29.32 -13.39
CA ALA A 57 10.12 30.01 -12.36
C ALA A 57 10.03 31.50 -12.72
N GLY A 58 8.91 32.14 -12.40
CA GLY A 58 8.75 33.53 -12.75
C GLY A 58 7.33 34.09 -12.71
N GLU A 59 7.20 35.26 -13.34
CA GLU A 59 5.94 35.98 -13.50
C GLU A 59 5.32 35.67 -14.86
N VAL A 60 4.02 35.37 -14.86
CA VAL A 60 3.25 35.08 -16.07
C VAL A 60 2.81 36.38 -16.73
N LYS A 61 3.01 36.49 -18.05
CA LYS A 61 2.54 37.61 -18.84
C LYS A 61 1.89 37.16 -20.15
N PHE A 62 0.65 37.57 -20.37
CA PHE A 62 -0.08 37.24 -21.59
C PHE A 62 0.27 38.20 -22.73
N ALA A 63 0.56 37.64 -23.90
CA ALA A 63 0.76 38.38 -25.15
C ALA A 63 -0.24 37.84 -26.19
N ASP A 64 -1.24 38.66 -26.50
CA ASP A 64 -2.34 38.35 -27.42
C ASP A 64 -3.26 37.16 -27.02
N VAL A 65 -3.14 36.67 -25.78
CA VAL A 65 -4.06 35.69 -25.19
C VAL A 65 -5.23 36.43 -24.54
N ILE A 66 -6.46 36.09 -24.94
CA ILE A 66 -7.68 36.65 -24.35
C ILE A 66 -8.36 35.55 -23.52
N PRO A 67 -8.32 35.63 -22.19
CA PRO A 67 -9.02 34.68 -21.32
C PRO A 67 -10.53 34.95 -21.34
N GLU A 68 -11.31 33.88 -21.41
CA GLU A 68 -12.77 33.88 -21.28
C GLU A 68 -13.16 32.90 -20.17
N GLN A 69 -13.85 33.39 -19.14
CA GLN A 69 -14.36 32.55 -18.07
C GLN A 69 -15.71 31.95 -18.46
N LYS A 70 -15.81 30.62 -18.33
CA LYS A 70 -17.06 29.87 -18.53
C LYS A 70 -17.43 29.17 -17.24
N THR A 71 -18.61 29.48 -16.73
CA THR A 71 -19.17 28.82 -15.55
C THR A 71 -20.08 27.67 -16.01
N ASP A 72 -19.81 26.46 -15.54
CA ASP A 72 -20.65 25.30 -15.82
C ASP A 72 -21.94 25.33 -14.97
N ARG A 73 -22.92 24.47 -15.29
CA ARG A 73 -24.20 24.33 -14.56
C ARG A 73 -24.03 23.98 -13.08
N GLN A 74 -22.88 23.42 -12.71
CA GLN A 74 -22.50 23.08 -11.33
C GLN A 74 -21.82 24.24 -10.58
N GLY A 75 -21.62 25.40 -11.21
CA GLY A 75 -21.00 26.59 -10.60
C GLY A 75 -19.47 26.65 -10.72
N ASN A 76 -18.82 25.63 -11.28
CA ASN A 76 -17.37 25.63 -11.51
C ASN A 76 -17.00 26.60 -12.64
N THR A 77 -16.06 27.52 -12.39
CA THR A 77 -15.58 28.49 -13.38
C THR A 77 -14.29 27.99 -14.01
N THR A 78 -14.26 27.83 -15.33
CA THR A 78 -13.09 27.43 -16.11
C THR A 78 -12.65 28.59 -17.01
N THR A 79 -11.36 28.93 -16.99
CA THR A 79 -10.80 29.99 -17.84
C THR A 79 -10.25 29.36 -19.11
N THR A 80 -10.81 29.71 -20.27
CA THR A 80 -10.38 29.20 -21.59
C THR A 80 -9.78 30.33 -22.42
N ALA A 81 -8.77 30.05 -23.23
CA ALA A 81 -8.24 31.02 -24.19
C ALA A 81 -9.20 31.16 -25.39
N ALA A 82 -9.97 32.26 -25.47
CA ALA A 82 -10.85 32.54 -26.60
C ALA A 82 -10.08 32.83 -27.89
N ARG A 83 -8.91 33.47 -27.76
CA ARG A 83 -7.95 33.69 -28.83
C ARG A 83 -6.59 33.13 -28.42
N GLY A 84 -5.99 32.33 -29.29
CA GLY A 84 -4.63 31.82 -29.11
C GLY A 84 -3.58 32.93 -29.22
N GLY A 85 -2.49 32.78 -28.47
CA GLY A 85 -1.43 33.78 -28.33
C GLY A 85 -0.17 33.17 -27.70
N LEU A 86 0.64 34.00 -27.07
CA LEU A 86 1.83 33.59 -26.33
C LEU A 86 1.66 33.89 -24.83
N VAL A 87 1.95 32.91 -23.99
CA VAL A 87 2.11 33.09 -22.54
C VAL A 87 3.60 33.17 -22.26
N TRP A 88 4.06 34.30 -21.74
CA TRP A 88 5.46 34.52 -21.40
C TRP A 88 5.69 34.24 -19.92
N ILE A 89 6.72 33.46 -19.61
CA ILE A 89 7.21 33.31 -18.24
C ILE A 89 8.48 34.13 -18.11
N LEU A 90 8.41 35.25 -17.39
CA LEU A 90 9.53 36.14 -17.14
C LEU A 90 10.33 35.62 -15.94
N SER A 91 11.60 35.29 -16.16
CA SER A 91 12.48 34.63 -15.18
C SER A 91 12.52 35.35 -13.83
N GLY A 92 12.46 34.59 -12.76
CA GLY A 92 12.74 35.02 -11.40
C GLY A 92 12.48 33.90 -10.39
N GLU A 93 13.00 34.04 -9.18
CA GLU A 93 12.88 33.01 -8.16
C GLU A 93 11.56 33.16 -7.41
N VAL A 94 10.68 32.15 -7.46
CA VAL A 94 9.37 32.18 -6.77
C VAL A 94 9.42 31.32 -5.52
N TYR A 95 9.15 31.94 -4.36
CA TYR A 95 9.09 31.29 -3.05
C TYR A 95 7.64 30.99 -2.67
N ASN A 96 7.35 29.73 -2.33
CA ASN A 96 6.08 29.35 -1.72
C ASN A 96 6.17 29.57 -0.20
N LEU A 97 5.22 30.32 0.35
CA LEU A 97 5.11 30.56 1.77
C LEU A 97 4.13 29.54 2.38
N PRO A 98 4.49 28.87 3.49
CA PRO A 98 3.61 27.91 4.15
C PRO A 98 2.34 28.60 4.69
N PRO A 99 1.26 27.83 4.92
CA PRO A 99 0.03 28.37 5.50
C PRO A 99 0.31 29.06 6.84
N GLY A 100 -0.18 30.30 7.00
CA GLY A 100 0.02 31.11 8.20
C GLY A 100 1.32 31.91 8.25
N ALA A 101 2.18 31.82 7.23
CA ALA A 101 3.36 32.68 7.13
C ALA A 101 2.97 34.12 6.75
N GLU A 102 3.51 35.08 7.49
CA GLU A 102 3.37 36.51 7.23
C GLU A 102 4.61 37.03 6.49
N LEU A 103 4.39 37.80 5.43
CA LEU A 103 5.44 38.36 4.60
C LEU A 103 6.03 39.61 5.28
N VAL A 104 7.35 39.65 5.46
CA VAL A 104 8.06 40.76 6.14
C VAL A 104 8.50 41.84 5.16
N VAL A 105 8.65 41.49 3.87
CA VAL A 105 9.14 42.38 2.80
C VAL A 105 8.02 42.96 1.92
N ASN A 106 8.27 44.11 1.30
CA ASN A 106 7.36 44.79 0.37
C ASN A 106 7.90 44.77 -1.08
N ASN A 107 7.01 44.96 -2.06
CA ASN A 107 7.40 45.13 -3.46
C ASN A 107 8.36 46.31 -3.63
N GLY A 108 9.51 46.06 -4.27
CA GLY A 108 10.58 47.03 -4.49
C GLY A 108 11.71 46.98 -3.47
N ASP A 109 11.55 46.24 -2.37
CA ASP A 109 12.62 46.05 -1.39
C ASP A 109 13.76 45.21 -2.00
N THR A 110 15.00 45.53 -1.63
CA THR A 110 16.18 44.76 -2.03
C THR A 110 16.61 43.91 -0.85
N ILE A 111 16.65 42.59 -1.03
CA ILE A 111 17.04 41.63 0.01
C ILE A 111 18.38 40.98 -0.34
N GLU A 112 19.22 40.78 0.67
CA GLU A 112 20.48 40.04 0.53
C GLU A 112 20.25 38.52 0.66
N SER A 113 21.21 37.71 0.22
CA SER A 113 21.20 36.27 0.46
C SER A 113 21.17 36.00 1.97
N GLY A 114 20.27 35.13 2.42
CA GLY A 114 20.02 34.86 3.83
C GLY A 114 19.08 35.86 4.53
N GLY A 115 18.55 36.87 3.84
CA GLY A 115 17.57 37.80 4.42
C GLY A 115 16.21 37.16 4.64
N VAL A 116 15.45 37.65 5.63
CA VAL A 116 14.13 37.10 6.01
C VAL A 116 13.04 37.57 5.03
N LEU A 117 12.37 36.65 4.36
CA LEU A 117 11.24 36.91 3.45
C LEU A 117 9.89 36.91 4.19
N GLY A 118 9.73 35.99 5.12
CA GLY A 118 8.51 35.83 5.90
C GLY A 118 8.78 35.08 7.20
N GLU A 119 7.86 35.20 8.15
CA GLU A 119 7.90 34.51 9.43
C GLU A 119 6.60 33.77 9.70
N THR A 120 6.69 32.60 10.34
CA THR A 120 5.55 31.88 10.91
C THR A 120 5.73 31.83 12.42
N LYS A 121 4.66 32.07 13.18
CA LYS A 121 4.64 32.05 14.64
C LYS A 121 3.87 30.82 15.11
N LEU A 122 4.47 30.04 15.99
CA LEU A 122 3.82 28.94 16.71
C LEU A 122 3.42 29.47 18.09
N THR A 123 2.13 29.52 18.38
CA THR A 123 1.59 30.05 19.66
C THR A 123 0.91 28.96 20.47
N THR A 124 1.01 29.03 21.79
CA THR A 124 0.22 28.18 22.71
C THR A 124 -1.21 28.69 22.81
N LEU A 125 -2.19 27.79 22.84
CA LEU A 125 -3.60 28.14 23.05
C LEU A 125 -3.93 28.35 24.53
N HIS A 126 -3.28 27.62 25.42
CA HIS A 126 -3.69 27.53 26.82
C HIS A 126 -2.69 28.10 27.82
N GLY A 127 -1.43 28.27 27.43
CA GLY A 127 -0.35 28.64 28.34
C GLY A 127 -0.08 27.56 29.39
N GLY A 128 1.02 27.72 30.11
CA GLY A 128 1.47 26.72 31.08
C GLY A 128 2.98 26.72 31.27
N VAL A 129 3.49 25.65 31.87
CA VAL A 129 4.94 25.46 32.08
C VAL A 129 5.51 24.69 30.89
N VAL A 130 6.52 25.25 30.24
CA VAL A 130 7.20 24.63 29.10
C VAL A 130 8.03 23.45 29.59
N ARG A 131 7.88 22.31 28.93
CA ARG A 131 8.66 21.08 29.09
C ARG A 131 9.27 20.75 27.73
N ALA A 132 10.56 21.02 27.58
CA ALA A 132 11.33 20.69 26.39
C ALA A 132 12.05 19.35 26.61
N ARG A 133 11.49 18.25 26.11
CA ARG A 133 12.21 16.96 26.13
C ARG A 133 13.41 17.01 25.17
N GLU A 134 14.55 16.50 25.60
CA GLU A 134 15.70 16.32 24.71
C GLU A 134 15.33 15.40 23.54
N ALA A 135 15.75 15.76 22.33
CA ALA A 135 15.47 14.99 21.13
C ALA A 135 16.05 13.57 21.26
N THR A 136 15.21 12.55 21.23
CA THR A 136 15.67 11.16 21.19
C THR A 136 16.51 10.98 19.92
N PRO A 137 17.78 10.52 20.01
CA PRO A 137 18.63 10.38 18.84
C PRO A 137 17.98 9.42 17.82
N GLY A 138 17.70 9.92 16.61
CA GLY A 138 17.06 9.17 15.52
C GLY A 138 15.62 9.57 15.18
N LYS A 139 14.87 10.21 16.09
CA LYS A 139 13.53 10.78 15.80
C LYS A 139 13.67 12.29 15.57
N GLY A 140 13.71 12.72 14.32
CA GLY A 140 14.04 14.13 14.03
C GLY A 140 12.92 15.16 14.25
N THR A 141 11.74 14.84 14.80
CA THR A 141 10.74 15.87 15.15
C THR A 141 11.03 16.42 16.54
N ARG A 142 11.13 17.76 16.68
CA ARG A 142 11.21 18.42 17.99
C ARG A 142 9.78 18.69 18.45
N GLU A 143 9.40 18.15 19.60
CA GLU A 143 8.12 18.41 20.24
C GLU A 143 8.36 19.25 21.49
N ILE A 144 7.59 20.33 21.66
CA ILE A 144 7.52 21.05 22.93
C ILE A 144 6.21 20.68 23.60
N GLU A 145 6.30 20.30 24.87
CA GLU A 145 5.14 20.01 25.71
C GLU A 145 4.91 21.20 26.63
N ILE A 146 3.66 21.63 26.77
CA ILE A 146 3.30 22.69 27.71
C ILE A 146 2.37 22.06 28.74
N ILE A 147 2.83 22.03 29.99
CA ILE A 147 2.04 21.56 31.12
C ILE A 147 0.99 22.63 31.42
N THR A 148 -0.25 22.34 31.03
CA THR A 148 -1.39 23.23 31.26
C THR A 148 -1.99 23.03 32.65
N ALA A 149 -1.93 21.81 33.18
CA ALA A 149 -2.43 21.47 34.50
C ALA A 149 -1.77 20.18 35.00
N SER A 150 -1.73 19.98 36.32
CA SER A 150 -1.36 18.72 36.92
C SER A 150 -2.28 18.40 38.10
N VAL A 151 -2.70 17.15 38.23
CA VAL A 151 -3.54 16.65 39.31
C VAL A 151 -2.87 15.44 39.94
N VAL A 152 -2.69 15.47 41.26
CA VAL A 152 -2.24 14.31 42.04
C VAL A 152 -3.48 13.64 42.64
N LEU A 153 -3.58 12.33 42.52
CA LEU A 153 -4.66 11.56 43.11
C LEU A 153 -4.26 11.10 44.51
N ASP A 154 -4.69 11.86 45.53
CA ASP A 154 -4.28 11.64 46.93
C ASP A 154 -4.75 10.31 47.55
N ASN A 155 -5.76 9.68 46.94
CA ASN A 155 -6.42 8.47 47.47
C ASN A 155 -6.05 7.18 46.72
N ALA A 156 -5.08 7.24 45.80
CA ALA A 156 -4.66 6.11 44.97
C ALA A 156 -3.19 5.75 45.24
N ILE A 157 -2.97 4.57 45.83
CA ILE A 157 -1.65 4.01 46.12
C ILE A 157 -1.25 3.12 44.93
N VAL A 158 -0.12 3.43 44.29
CA VAL A 158 0.43 2.64 43.20
C VAL A 158 1.59 1.78 43.73
N THR A 159 1.49 0.48 43.51
CA THR A 159 2.54 -0.50 43.81
C THR A 159 3.02 -1.13 42.51
N ALA A 160 4.34 -1.14 42.27
CA ALA A 160 4.93 -1.81 41.13
C ALA A 160 5.27 -3.27 41.48
N GLN A 161 4.83 -4.22 40.66
CA GLN A 161 5.22 -5.61 40.72
C GLN A 161 5.97 -5.98 39.45
N THR A 162 7.20 -6.49 39.59
CA THR A 162 7.98 -6.99 38.45
C THR A 162 7.74 -8.48 38.32
N SER A 163 7.14 -8.93 37.20
CA SER A 163 7.00 -10.34 36.86
C SER A 163 7.44 -10.55 35.41
N GLN A 164 8.27 -11.58 35.16
CA GLN A 164 8.78 -11.94 33.83
C GLN A 164 9.36 -10.76 33.03
N GLY A 165 10.07 -9.83 33.69
CA GLY A 165 10.69 -8.68 33.03
C GLY A 165 9.73 -7.54 32.62
N ARG A 166 8.43 -7.65 32.89
CA ARG A 166 7.45 -6.55 32.73
C ARG A 166 7.07 -5.98 34.10
N ASN A 167 7.02 -4.65 34.19
CA ASN A 167 6.50 -3.95 35.36
C ASN A 167 4.98 -3.84 35.25
N ASN A 168 4.26 -4.55 36.12
CA ASN A 168 2.82 -4.38 36.31
C ASN A 168 2.58 -3.39 37.45
N TYR A 169 1.77 -2.37 37.22
CA TYR A 169 1.41 -1.38 38.24
C TYR A 169 0.00 -1.65 38.74
N LEU A 170 -0.13 -1.91 40.04
CA LEU A 170 -1.43 -2.04 40.70
C LEU A 170 -1.77 -0.75 41.42
N VAL A 171 -2.98 -0.26 41.21
CA VAL A 171 -3.53 0.92 41.87
C VAL A 171 -4.54 0.47 42.92
N LYS A 172 -4.25 0.72 44.19
CA LYS A 172 -5.18 0.50 45.30
C LYS A 172 -5.90 1.80 45.63
N THR A 173 -7.23 1.78 45.61
CA THR A 173 -8.06 2.93 45.98
C THR A 173 -8.37 2.94 47.48
N ALA A 174 -8.93 4.05 47.97
CA ALA A 174 -9.36 4.21 49.37
C ALA A 174 -10.39 3.16 49.84
N ASN A 175 -11.13 2.52 48.92
CA ASN A 175 -12.09 1.46 49.23
C ASN A 175 -11.45 0.05 49.20
N ASN A 176 -10.11 -0.03 49.16
CA ASN A 176 -9.35 -1.29 49.07
C ASN A 176 -9.65 -2.11 47.81
N GLN A 177 -10.11 -1.44 46.74
CA GLN A 177 -10.25 -2.03 45.40
C GLN A 177 -8.93 -1.94 44.65
N GLU A 178 -8.58 -3.00 43.93
CA GLU A 178 -7.34 -3.11 43.17
C GLU A 178 -7.62 -2.95 41.67
N PHE A 179 -6.88 -2.06 41.02
CA PHE A 179 -6.95 -1.83 39.58
C PHE A 179 -5.61 -2.15 38.93
N HIS A 180 -5.65 -2.77 37.76
CA HIS A 180 -4.50 -2.92 36.87
C HIS A 180 -4.34 -1.65 36.03
N LEU A 181 -3.19 -0.97 36.16
CA LEU A 181 -2.89 0.22 35.36
C LEU A 181 -2.50 -0.21 33.94
N ARG A 182 -3.39 0.06 32.98
CA ARG A 182 -3.16 -0.25 31.55
C ARG A 182 -2.21 0.75 30.90
N ALA A 183 -2.23 2.01 31.35
CA ALA A 183 -1.39 3.06 30.80
C ALA A 183 -0.03 3.09 31.50
N THR A 184 1.04 2.79 30.76
CA THR A 184 2.39 2.79 31.31
C THR A 184 2.80 4.21 31.72
N PRO A 185 3.46 4.40 32.88
CA PRO A 185 3.98 5.70 33.27
C PRO A 185 4.90 6.30 32.18
N GLY A 186 4.71 7.59 31.87
CA GLY A 186 5.39 8.29 30.78
C GLY A 186 4.76 8.16 29.39
N THR A 187 3.61 7.48 29.28
CA THR A 187 2.82 7.41 28.03
C THR A 187 1.70 8.45 28.01
N LYS A 188 1.43 9.00 26.81
CA LYS A 188 0.37 9.98 26.58
C LYS A 188 -0.98 9.26 26.47
N VAL A 189 -1.93 9.66 27.32
CA VAL A 189 -3.31 9.17 27.35
C VAL A 189 -4.25 10.26 26.84
N GLN A 190 -5.08 9.95 25.86
CA GLN A 190 -6.03 10.90 25.27
C GLN A 190 -7.33 10.96 26.09
N ASN A 191 -8.14 11.99 25.83
CA ASN A 191 -9.48 12.09 26.40
C ASN A 191 -10.32 10.85 26.02
N SER A 192 -11.12 10.35 26.97
CA SER A 192 -11.91 9.11 26.88
C SER A 192 -11.12 7.80 26.73
N GLN A 193 -9.80 7.80 26.96
CA GLN A 193 -8.99 6.58 26.95
C GLN A 193 -8.98 5.90 28.34
N VAL A 194 -8.89 4.57 28.33
CA VAL A 194 -8.81 3.73 29.54
C VAL A 194 -7.43 3.89 30.19
N VAL A 195 -7.43 4.27 31.47
CA VAL A 195 -6.24 4.42 32.32
C VAL A 195 -5.97 3.15 33.11
N ALA A 196 -7.00 2.60 33.75
CA ALA A 196 -6.90 1.41 34.58
C ALA A 196 -8.16 0.54 34.52
N GLU A 197 -8.05 -0.72 34.91
CA GLU A 197 -9.10 -1.73 34.87
C GLU A 197 -9.23 -2.40 36.23
N LEU A 198 -10.45 -2.52 36.77
CA LEU A 198 -10.71 -3.13 38.07
C LEU A 198 -10.45 -4.64 37.98
N ILE A 199 -9.75 -5.20 38.98
CA ILE A 199 -9.61 -6.64 39.14
C ILE A 199 -10.82 -7.12 39.95
N ASP A 200 -11.78 -7.77 39.29
CA ASP A 200 -13.03 -8.23 39.91
C ASP A 200 -13.51 -9.57 39.32
N ASP A 201 -13.46 -10.63 40.13
CA ASP A 201 -13.88 -11.98 39.70
C ASP A 201 -15.40 -12.21 39.79
N ARG A 202 -16.18 -11.24 40.29
CA ARG A 202 -17.65 -11.42 40.53
C ARG A 202 -18.46 -11.71 39.27
N TYR A 203 -17.99 -11.26 38.11
CA TYR A 203 -18.66 -11.43 36.81
C TYR A 203 -17.95 -12.47 35.93
N HIS A 204 -17.11 -13.31 36.52
CA HIS A 204 -16.47 -14.42 35.83
C HIS A 204 -17.36 -15.66 35.82
N THR A 205 -17.57 -16.22 34.63
CA THR A 205 -18.35 -17.44 34.41
C THR A 205 -17.46 -18.68 34.55
N LYS A 206 -18.04 -19.89 34.53
CA LYS A 206 -17.25 -21.14 34.63
C LYS A 206 -16.93 -21.76 33.27
N THR A 207 -17.77 -21.52 32.28
CA THR A 207 -17.72 -22.02 30.91
C THR A 207 -18.25 -20.92 29.99
N GLY A 208 -18.19 -21.13 28.67
CA GLY A 208 -18.97 -20.39 27.70
C GLY A 208 -20.48 -20.47 27.93
N GLY A 209 -21.25 -19.86 27.03
CA GLY A 209 -22.71 -19.78 27.21
C GLY A 209 -23.39 -18.70 26.40
N LEU A 210 -24.72 -18.68 26.53
CA LEU A 210 -25.59 -17.67 25.94
C LEU A 210 -25.86 -16.56 26.96
N LEU A 211 -25.59 -15.31 26.56
CA LEU A 211 -25.85 -14.12 27.38
C LEU A 211 -27.19 -13.49 26.98
N LYS A 212 -28.08 -13.24 27.95
CA LYS A 212 -29.30 -12.44 27.74
C LYS A 212 -29.40 -11.28 28.72
N TYR A 213 -29.83 -10.13 28.24
CA TYR A 213 -30.01 -8.93 29.04
C TYR A 213 -31.43 -8.88 29.62
N ALA A 214 -31.53 -8.72 30.93
CA ALA A 214 -32.79 -8.44 31.62
C ALA A 214 -32.74 -7.01 32.18
N GLY A 215 -33.26 -6.05 31.41
CA GLY A 215 -33.35 -4.64 31.80
C GLY A 215 -32.05 -3.84 31.73
N VAL A 216 -30.99 -4.38 31.13
CA VAL A 216 -29.71 -3.68 30.88
C VAL A 216 -29.78 -2.94 29.55
N GLU A 217 -29.42 -1.65 29.54
CA GLU A 217 -29.29 -0.85 28.33
C GLU A 217 -27.82 -0.46 28.08
N VAL A 218 -27.37 -0.62 26.83
CA VAL A 218 -25.98 -0.36 26.44
C VAL A 218 -25.85 0.59 25.25
N GLN A 219 -24.73 1.30 25.19
CA GLN A 219 -24.38 2.20 24.08
C GLN A 219 -23.01 1.83 23.49
N LYS A 220 -22.90 1.86 22.15
CA LYS A 220 -21.63 1.68 21.45
C LYS A 220 -20.86 3.01 21.45
N LYS A 221 -19.86 3.14 22.33
CA LYS A 221 -19.00 4.32 22.42
C LYS A 221 -17.53 3.94 22.14
N GLY A 222 -17.05 4.24 20.93
CA GLY A 222 -15.66 3.98 20.50
C GLY A 222 -15.52 2.84 19.48
N LYS A 223 -14.30 2.27 19.37
CA LYS A 223 -13.99 1.15 18.46
C LYS A 223 -14.67 -0.13 18.94
N ALA A 224 -15.20 -0.94 18.02
CA ALA A 224 -15.96 -2.17 18.33
C ALA A 224 -15.24 -3.15 19.28
N LYS A 225 -13.89 -3.19 19.26
CA LYS A 225 -13.07 -4.04 20.14
C LYS A 225 -13.09 -3.65 21.63
N GLN A 226 -13.67 -2.50 22.00
CA GLN A 226 -13.65 -2.01 23.39
C GLN A 226 -14.94 -2.30 24.19
N GLY A 227 -15.88 -3.07 23.64
CA GLY A 227 -17.14 -3.44 24.30
C GLY A 227 -18.21 -2.33 24.32
N TYR A 228 -19.36 -2.64 24.91
CA TYR A 228 -20.55 -1.79 25.01
C TYR A 228 -20.63 -1.14 26.39
N GLU A 229 -20.75 0.19 26.44
CA GLU A 229 -20.85 0.94 27.71
C GLU A 229 -22.27 0.81 28.28
N VAL A 230 -22.38 0.44 29.56
CA VAL A 230 -23.67 0.31 30.26
C VAL A 230 -24.22 1.68 30.59
N VAL A 231 -25.43 1.99 30.09
CA VAL A 231 -26.15 3.25 30.35
C VAL A 231 -27.16 3.07 31.48
N GLN A 232 -27.82 1.92 31.51
CA GLN A 232 -28.76 1.53 32.56
C GLN A 232 -28.43 0.11 33.03
N GLY A 233 -28.32 -0.05 34.35
CA GLY A 233 -28.10 -1.32 35.02
C GLY A 233 -29.34 -2.21 35.02
N GLY A 234 -29.14 -3.48 35.35
CA GLY A 234 -30.15 -4.52 35.22
C GLY A 234 -29.60 -5.86 35.71
N THR A 235 -29.94 -6.96 35.04
CA THR A 235 -29.40 -8.28 35.34
C THR A 235 -28.98 -8.99 34.05
N LEU A 236 -27.78 -9.55 34.05
CA LEU A 236 -27.31 -10.42 32.98
C LEU A 236 -27.71 -11.85 33.32
N LEU A 237 -28.40 -12.50 32.39
CA LEU A 237 -28.80 -13.90 32.47
C LEU A 237 -27.80 -14.73 31.67
N TRP A 238 -26.97 -15.52 32.34
CA TRP A 238 -26.01 -16.41 31.71
C TRP A 238 -26.53 -17.83 31.67
N ILE A 239 -26.63 -18.40 30.47
CA ILE A 239 -27.06 -19.78 30.26
C ILE A 239 -25.82 -20.56 29.83
N PRO A 240 -25.23 -21.39 30.71
CA PRO A 240 -23.93 -21.99 30.44
C PRO A 240 -24.00 -23.02 29.30
N GLU A 241 -22.92 -23.05 28.50
CA GLU A 241 -22.63 -24.02 27.44
C GLU A 241 -21.15 -24.36 27.49
N GLU A 242 -20.83 -25.60 27.21
CA GLU A 242 -19.46 -26.03 27.02
C GLU A 242 -19.26 -26.25 25.53
N THR A 243 -18.48 -25.38 24.88
CA THR A 243 -18.23 -25.48 23.45
C THR A 243 -16.78 -25.92 23.22
N HIS A 244 -16.61 -27.08 22.61
CA HIS A 244 -15.33 -27.55 22.10
C HIS A 244 -15.22 -27.21 20.63
N GLU A 245 -14.23 -26.40 20.26
CA GLU A 245 -13.88 -26.17 18.87
C GLU A 245 -12.99 -27.33 18.40
N VAL A 246 -13.40 -27.96 17.31
CA VAL A 246 -12.77 -29.18 16.81
C VAL A 246 -12.48 -28.97 15.33
N ASN A 247 -11.36 -29.49 14.84
CA ASN A 247 -11.05 -29.50 13.41
C ASN A 247 -10.58 -30.90 13.01
N LYS A 248 -11.50 -31.87 13.11
CA LYS A 248 -11.24 -33.30 12.91
C LYS A 248 -12.27 -33.89 11.95
N ASP A 249 -11.95 -35.02 11.33
CA ASP A 249 -12.92 -35.77 10.52
C ASP A 249 -14.10 -36.25 11.38
N ILE A 250 -15.31 -36.20 10.83
CA ILE A 250 -16.53 -36.66 11.50
C ILE A 250 -16.46 -38.14 11.93
N SER A 251 -15.64 -38.96 11.27
CA SER A 251 -15.45 -40.38 11.63
C SER A 251 -14.90 -40.60 13.05
N LEU A 252 -14.35 -39.55 13.68
CA LEU A 252 -13.83 -39.58 15.05
C LEU A 252 -14.87 -39.20 16.11
N LEU A 253 -16.10 -38.84 15.71
CA LEU A 253 -17.22 -38.55 16.60
C LEU A 253 -17.73 -39.86 17.23
N MET A 254 -17.84 -39.89 18.57
CA MET A 254 -18.23 -41.08 19.33
C MET A 254 -19.69 -41.08 19.78
N VAL A 255 -20.41 -39.99 19.51
CA VAL A 255 -21.75 -39.67 20.02
C VAL A 255 -22.65 -39.13 18.91
N GLU A 256 -23.97 -39.27 19.06
CA GLU A 256 -24.93 -38.77 18.08
C GLU A 256 -25.39 -37.33 18.42
N ASP A 257 -25.76 -36.56 17.41
CA ASP A 257 -26.37 -35.24 17.59
C ASP A 257 -27.70 -35.37 18.35
N GLY A 258 -27.93 -34.50 19.34
CA GLY A 258 -29.09 -34.54 20.22
C GLY A 258 -29.03 -35.59 21.34
N GLN A 259 -27.94 -36.38 21.44
CA GLN A 259 -27.75 -37.37 22.51
C GLN A 259 -27.41 -36.70 23.84
N PHE A 260 -27.99 -37.21 24.95
CA PHE A 260 -27.59 -36.80 26.31
C PHE A 260 -26.36 -37.59 26.77
N VAL A 261 -25.32 -36.89 27.24
CA VAL A 261 -24.08 -37.49 27.76
C VAL A 261 -23.82 -37.10 29.22
N GLU A 262 -23.13 -37.98 29.93
CA GLU A 262 -22.66 -37.73 31.29
C GLU A 262 -21.25 -37.12 31.28
N ALA A 263 -20.94 -36.25 32.25
CA ALA A 263 -19.60 -35.71 32.43
C ALA A 263 -18.53 -36.81 32.47
N GLY A 264 -17.45 -36.63 31.71
CA GLY A 264 -16.37 -37.59 31.52
C GLY A 264 -16.57 -38.53 30.32
N THR A 265 -17.66 -38.41 29.57
CA THR A 265 -17.87 -39.16 28.33
C THR A 265 -16.94 -38.63 27.23
N GLU A 266 -16.33 -39.55 26.48
CA GLU A 266 -15.56 -39.22 25.28
C GLU A 266 -16.53 -38.89 24.13
N VAL A 267 -16.56 -37.62 23.71
CA VAL A 267 -17.50 -37.13 22.67
C VAL A 267 -16.88 -37.19 21.28
N VAL A 268 -15.59 -36.88 21.18
CA VAL A 268 -14.76 -37.05 20.00
C VAL A 268 -13.50 -37.75 20.47
N LYS A 269 -12.83 -38.51 19.61
CA LYS A 269 -11.55 -39.12 19.97
C LYS A 269 -10.59 -38.13 20.65
N ASP A 270 -10.19 -38.44 21.88
CA ASP A 270 -9.33 -37.63 22.76
C ASP A 270 -9.95 -36.31 23.30
N ILE A 271 -11.28 -36.13 23.21
CA ILE A 271 -12.01 -34.98 23.76
C ILE A 271 -13.12 -35.48 24.70
N PHE A 272 -13.06 -35.04 25.95
CA PHE A 272 -13.99 -35.46 27.01
C PHE A 272 -14.87 -34.29 27.45
N CYS A 273 -16.16 -34.53 27.63
CA CYS A 273 -17.06 -33.50 28.16
C CYS A 273 -16.86 -33.30 29.67
N GLN A 274 -16.82 -32.06 30.14
CA GLN A 274 -16.67 -31.71 31.56
C GLN A 274 -18.02 -31.67 32.28
N ASN A 275 -19.08 -31.30 31.55
CA ASN A 275 -20.45 -31.25 32.06
C ASN A 275 -21.33 -32.33 31.44
N SER A 276 -22.35 -32.77 32.19
CA SER A 276 -23.43 -33.61 31.65
C SER A 276 -24.44 -32.73 30.92
N GLY A 277 -24.88 -33.14 29.73
CA GLY A 277 -25.79 -32.35 28.92
C GLY A 277 -26.12 -32.99 27.58
N VAL A 278 -26.98 -32.30 26.81
CA VAL A 278 -27.30 -32.68 25.43
C VAL A 278 -26.20 -32.17 24.51
N ILE A 279 -25.79 -33.00 23.56
CA ILE A 279 -24.79 -32.64 22.55
C ILE A 279 -25.46 -32.04 21.32
N GLU A 280 -24.90 -30.94 20.83
CA GLU A 280 -25.16 -30.34 19.53
C GLU A 280 -23.87 -30.37 18.71
N VAL A 281 -23.93 -30.95 17.52
CA VAL A 281 -22.77 -31.18 16.64
C VAL A 281 -22.87 -30.29 15.40
N THR A 282 -21.86 -29.44 15.18
CA THR A 282 -21.77 -28.62 13.96
C THR A 282 -20.70 -29.17 13.02
N GLN A 283 -21.08 -29.49 11.78
CA GLN A 283 -20.19 -30.01 10.75
C GLN A 283 -20.23 -29.17 9.47
N LYS A 284 -19.09 -29.08 8.77
CA LYS A 284 -18.99 -28.41 7.46
C LYS A 284 -18.04 -29.20 6.55
N ASN A 285 -18.55 -29.66 5.41
CA ASN A 285 -17.80 -30.47 4.43
C ASN A 285 -17.15 -31.73 5.05
N ASP A 286 -17.92 -32.52 5.81
CA ASP A 286 -17.47 -33.74 6.51
C ASP A 286 -16.38 -33.53 7.59
N ILE A 287 -16.04 -32.27 7.88
CA ILE A 287 -15.17 -31.88 8.98
C ILE A 287 -16.05 -31.42 10.15
N LEU A 288 -15.83 -32.04 11.31
CA LEU A 288 -16.41 -31.62 12.58
C LEU A 288 -15.78 -30.29 12.99
N ARG A 289 -16.62 -29.28 13.25
CA ARG A 289 -16.20 -27.91 13.58
C ARG A 289 -16.41 -27.57 15.06
N GLU A 290 -17.57 -27.92 15.60
CA GLU A 290 -17.92 -27.56 16.96
C GLU A 290 -18.72 -28.71 17.59
N VAL A 291 -18.41 -29.00 18.85
CA VAL A 291 -19.20 -29.89 19.70
C VAL A 291 -19.62 -29.10 20.93
N VAL A 292 -20.92 -28.88 21.06
CA VAL A 292 -21.48 -28.08 22.15
C VAL A 292 -22.25 -28.99 23.09
N ILE A 293 -21.90 -28.95 24.37
CA ILE A 293 -22.64 -29.62 25.43
C ILE A 293 -23.50 -28.58 26.13
N LYS A 294 -24.82 -28.79 26.07
CA LYS A 294 -25.84 -27.96 26.71
C LYS A 294 -26.23 -28.60 28.05
N PRO A 295 -25.70 -28.12 29.19
CA PRO A 295 -26.03 -28.67 30.49
C PRO A 295 -27.47 -28.35 30.87
N GLY A 296 -28.16 -29.33 31.45
CA GLY A 296 -29.54 -29.17 31.86
C GLY A 296 -30.21 -30.47 32.27
N GLU A 297 -31.42 -30.36 32.80
CA GLU A 297 -32.28 -31.51 33.05
C GLU A 297 -33.03 -31.87 31.77
N PHE A 298 -32.84 -33.10 31.30
CA PHE A 298 -33.42 -33.61 30.06
C PHE A 298 -34.76 -34.30 30.34
N LEU A 299 -35.84 -33.82 29.73
CA LEU A 299 -37.22 -34.26 29.99
C LEU A 299 -37.88 -34.73 28.69
N MET A 300 -38.19 -36.02 28.58
CA MET A 300 -38.90 -36.58 27.42
C MET A 300 -40.35 -36.11 27.37
N VAL A 301 -40.86 -35.89 26.15
CA VAL A 301 -42.20 -35.34 25.90
C VAL A 301 -43.02 -36.28 25.01
N ASP A 302 -44.26 -36.58 25.43
CA ASP A 302 -45.18 -37.45 24.68
C ASP A 302 -45.92 -36.71 23.53
N ASP A 303 -46.08 -35.39 23.63
CA ASP A 303 -46.79 -34.54 22.65
C ASP A 303 -45.96 -33.30 22.26
N PRO A 304 -45.12 -33.37 21.20
CA PRO A 304 -44.22 -32.28 20.82
C PRO A 304 -44.93 -30.96 20.46
N GLU A 305 -46.11 -31.01 19.83
CA GLU A 305 -46.83 -29.79 19.40
C GLU A 305 -47.26 -28.90 20.58
N ALA A 306 -47.55 -29.50 21.74
CA ALA A 306 -47.94 -28.78 22.95
C ALA A 306 -46.78 -28.01 23.60
N VAL A 307 -45.53 -28.35 23.25
CA VAL A 307 -44.34 -27.91 24.00
C VAL A 307 -43.35 -27.12 23.15
N MET A 308 -43.43 -27.23 21.82
CA MET A 308 -42.70 -26.34 20.89
C MET A 308 -42.98 -24.85 21.13
N GLY A 309 -44.19 -24.49 21.59
CA GLY A 309 -44.54 -23.11 21.92
C GLY A 309 -43.82 -22.52 23.15
N LYS A 310 -43.09 -23.36 23.91
CA LYS A 310 -42.29 -22.95 25.07
C LYS A 310 -40.78 -22.91 24.79
N ASP A 311 -40.37 -23.25 23.57
CA ASP A 311 -38.97 -23.16 23.16
C ASP A 311 -38.44 -21.72 23.27
N GLY A 312 -37.23 -21.57 23.80
CA GLY A 312 -36.58 -20.29 24.00
C GLY A 312 -37.16 -19.39 25.10
N THR A 313 -38.01 -19.94 25.99
CA THR A 313 -38.65 -19.20 27.09
C THR A 313 -37.99 -19.46 28.45
N PHE A 314 -38.24 -18.58 29.42
CA PHE A 314 -37.77 -18.71 30.80
C PHE A 314 -38.90 -19.16 31.72
N ILE A 315 -38.61 -20.10 32.62
CA ILE A 315 -39.48 -20.52 33.72
C ILE A 315 -39.09 -19.75 34.96
N GLN A 316 -40.05 -19.07 35.56
CA GLN A 316 -39.84 -18.34 36.80
C GLN A 316 -39.82 -19.30 38.01
N PRO A 317 -39.08 -18.98 39.08
CA PRO A 317 -39.15 -19.72 40.33
C PRO A 317 -40.59 -19.89 40.83
N GLY A 318 -41.01 -21.13 41.08
CA GLY A 318 -42.36 -21.49 41.56
C GLY A 318 -43.34 -21.92 40.46
N GLU A 319 -42.96 -21.82 39.18
CA GLU A 319 -43.77 -22.29 38.05
C GLU A 319 -43.58 -23.81 37.81
N GLU A 320 -44.65 -24.48 37.37
CA GLU A 320 -44.69 -25.93 37.17
C GLU A 320 -44.44 -26.29 35.70
N LEU A 321 -43.46 -27.16 35.46
CA LEU A 321 -43.17 -27.76 34.16
C LEU A 321 -43.23 -29.29 34.26
N LEU A 322 -44.08 -29.92 33.44
CA LEU A 322 -44.23 -31.38 33.34
C LEU A 322 -44.37 -32.09 34.72
N GLY A 323 -45.10 -31.49 35.66
CA GLY A 323 -45.34 -32.05 37.00
C GLY A 323 -44.26 -31.71 38.05
N GLN A 324 -43.24 -30.93 37.70
CA GLN A 324 -42.20 -30.49 38.61
C GLN A 324 -42.21 -28.96 38.79
N VAL A 325 -42.22 -28.50 40.05
CA VAL A 325 -42.05 -27.08 40.38
C VAL A 325 -40.56 -26.76 40.41
N LYS A 326 -40.12 -25.75 39.64
CA LYS A 326 -38.72 -25.30 39.63
C LYS A 326 -38.51 -24.20 40.66
N ASN A 327 -37.41 -24.26 41.42
CA ASN A 327 -37.10 -23.30 42.49
C ASN A 327 -36.21 -22.14 42.05
N GLU A 328 -35.71 -22.17 40.81
CA GLU A 328 -34.74 -21.24 40.25
C GLU A 328 -35.15 -20.90 38.81
N LEU A 329 -34.65 -19.77 38.30
CA LEU A 329 -34.86 -19.39 36.91
C LEU A 329 -34.21 -20.43 35.99
N ARG A 330 -34.99 -20.99 35.06
CA ARG A 330 -34.53 -22.01 34.10
C ARG A 330 -34.86 -21.56 32.69
N TYR A 331 -33.96 -21.86 31.75
CA TYR A 331 -34.17 -21.63 30.32
C TYR A 331 -34.64 -22.94 29.67
N ILE A 332 -35.73 -22.90 28.91
CA ILE A 332 -36.26 -24.06 28.22
C ILE A 332 -35.79 -24.05 26.76
N GLU A 333 -35.31 -25.19 26.30
CA GLU A 333 -34.94 -25.42 24.92
C GLU A 333 -35.55 -26.75 24.44
N TYR A 334 -36.18 -26.75 23.27
CA TYR A 334 -36.66 -27.96 22.63
C TYR A 334 -35.52 -28.66 21.90
N VAL A 335 -35.40 -29.98 22.09
CA VAL A 335 -34.35 -30.80 21.49
C VAL A 335 -34.98 -32.03 20.85
N GLU A 336 -34.59 -32.32 19.61
CA GLU A 336 -34.87 -33.59 18.96
C GLU A 336 -33.74 -34.57 19.28
N SER A 337 -34.00 -35.54 20.15
CA SER A 337 -33.01 -36.56 20.51
C SER A 337 -33.23 -37.86 19.72
N PRO A 338 -32.22 -38.74 19.63
CA PRO A 338 -32.38 -40.08 19.06
C PRO A 338 -33.50 -40.91 19.73
N GLU A 339 -33.83 -40.62 20.99
CA GLU A 339 -34.88 -41.31 21.76
C GLU A 339 -36.27 -40.69 21.58
N GLY A 340 -36.38 -39.54 20.90
CA GLY A 340 -37.63 -38.80 20.66
C GLY A 340 -37.55 -37.31 21.04
N PRO A 341 -38.67 -36.58 20.92
CA PRO A 341 -38.74 -35.16 21.27
C PRO A 341 -38.62 -34.95 22.79
N ALA A 342 -37.80 -33.97 23.18
CA ALA A 342 -37.52 -33.67 24.57
C ALA A 342 -37.45 -32.15 24.83
N LEU A 343 -37.60 -31.77 26.09
CA LEU A 343 -37.26 -30.45 26.59
C LEU A 343 -36.00 -30.51 27.44
N LEU A 344 -35.08 -29.60 27.17
CA LEU A 344 -33.90 -29.36 27.98
C LEU A 344 -34.14 -28.15 28.89
N CYS A 345 -34.15 -28.40 30.21
CA CYS A 345 -34.27 -27.37 31.23
C CYS A 345 -32.89 -26.94 31.72
N ARG A 346 -32.38 -25.84 31.16
CA ARG A 346 -31.03 -25.33 31.37
C ARG A 346 -30.97 -24.40 32.59
N PRO A 347 -29.92 -24.48 33.42
CA PRO A 347 -29.73 -23.55 34.54
C PRO A 347 -29.45 -22.13 34.01
N VAL A 348 -29.89 -21.10 34.75
CA VAL A 348 -29.58 -19.70 34.46
C VAL A 348 -28.84 -19.12 35.65
N VAL A 349 -27.68 -18.50 35.41
CA VAL A 349 -26.90 -17.79 36.42
C VAL A 349 -27.17 -16.29 36.26
N GLU A 350 -27.64 -15.65 37.32
CA GLU A 350 -28.01 -14.24 37.32
C GLU A 350 -26.84 -13.38 37.84
N PHE A 351 -26.40 -12.41 37.05
CA PHE A 351 -25.39 -11.42 37.44
C PHE A 351 -26.02 -10.02 37.51
N PRO A 352 -26.28 -9.47 38.71
CA PRO A 352 -26.87 -8.15 38.83
C PRO A 352 -25.85 -7.06 38.48
N VAL A 353 -26.19 -6.17 37.53
CA VAL A 353 -25.34 -5.05 37.11
C VAL A 353 -25.88 -3.75 37.71
N PRO A 354 -25.11 -3.03 38.53
CA PRO A 354 -25.57 -1.77 39.12
C PRO A 354 -25.62 -0.63 38.08
N ASP A 355 -26.51 0.36 38.29
CA ASP A 355 -26.59 1.56 37.44
C ASP A 355 -25.34 2.44 37.54
N ASN A 356 -24.69 2.44 38.71
CA ASN A 356 -23.47 3.20 38.95
C ASN A 356 -22.43 2.26 39.59
N PRO A 357 -21.19 2.22 39.07
CA PRO A 357 -20.14 1.42 39.66
C PRO A 357 -19.78 1.93 41.07
N ASP A 358 -19.52 1.01 41.99
CA ASP A 358 -19.10 1.31 43.37
C ASP A 358 -17.62 1.70 43.45
N VAL A 359 -17.19 2.59 42.56
CA VAL A 359 -15.81 3.06 42.45
C VAL A 359 -15.80 4.57 42.71
N PRO A 360 -14.92 5.08 43.59
CA PRO A 360 -14.88 6.51 43.86
C PRO A 360 -14.48 7.28 42.59
N ALA A 361 -15.42 8.04 42.03
CA ALA A 361 -15.11 9.00 40.97
C ALA A 361 -14.18 10.08 41.55
N THR A 362 -12.93 10.09 41.13
CA THR A 362 -11.96 11.11 41.56
C THR A 362 -12.10 12.30 40.62
N THR A 363 -12.94 13.26 41.01
CA THR A 363 -13.05 14.55 40.33
C THR A 363 -12.10 15.52 41.01
N SER A 364 -11.12 16.02 40.26
CA SER A 364 -10.15 16.98 40.78
C SER A 364 -10.08 18.17 39.83
N VAL A 365 -10.30 19.36 40.38
CA VAL A 365 -10.24 20.61 39.62
C VAL A 365 -8.82 21.15 39.66
N SER A 366 -8.24 21.43 38.49
CA SER A 366 -6.95 22.11 38.40
C SER A 366 -7.08 23.52 38.98
N GLN A 367 -6.31 23.82 40.03
CA GLN A 367 -6.30 25.14 40.67
C GLN A 367 -5.76 26.27 39.76
N GLN A 368 -5.03 25.91 38.68
CA GLN A 368 -4.32 26.86 37.82
C GLN A 368 -5.13 27.27 36.58
N THR A 369 -5.92 26.37 36.01
CA THR A 369 -6.64 26.60 34.75
C THR A 369 -8.16 26.53 34.87
N GLY A 370 -8.69 26.15 36.05
CA GLY A 370 -10.13 25.98 36.26
C GLY A 370 -10.72 24.75 35.56
N ARG A 371 -9.93 23.99 34.79
CA ARG A 371 -10.36 22.76 34.12
C ARG A 371 -10.56 21.63 35.11
N SER A 372 -11.67 20.93 34.99
CA SER A 372 -11.87 19.67 35.71
C SER A 372 -11.21 18.52 34.94
N ILE A 373 -10.42 17.73 35.68
CA ILE A 373 -9.96 16.41 35.24
C ILE A 373 -10.70 15.41 36.11
N GLN A 374 -11.32 14.43 35.47
CA GLN A 374 -12.01 13.38 36.18
C GLN A 374 -11.57 12.01 35.66
N LEU A 375 -11.31 11.08 36.57
CA LEU A 375 -11.34 9.66 36.23
C LEU A 375 -12.76 9.16 36.46
N ARG A 376 -13.46 8.86 35.36
CA ARG A 376 -14.81 8.31 35.41
C ARG A 376 -14.73 6.79 35.38
N ALA A 377 -15.38 6.15 36.33
CA ALA A 377 -15.61 4.72 36.30
C ALA A 377 -16.70 4.40 35.28
N VAL A 378 -16.40 3.55 34.32
CA VAL A 378 -17.29 3.13 33.24
C VAL A 378 -17.37 1.61 33.25
N GLN A 379 -18.58 1.08 33.18
CA GLN A 379 -18.81 -0.36 33.07
C GLN A 379 -19.03 -0.74 31.61
N ARG A 380 -18.34 -1.76 31.13
CA ARG A 380 -18.42 -2.23 29.74
C ARG A 380 -18.70 -3.72 29.68
N LEU A 381 -19.62 -4.10 28.79
CA LEU A 381 -19.92 -5.49 28.44
C LEU A 381 -19.16 -5.85 27.16
N PRO A 382 -18.33 -6.91 27.15
CA PRO A 382 -17.63 -7.33 25.94
C PRO A 382 -18.58 -7.95 24.90
N TYR A 383 -19.64 -8.62 25.35
CA TYR A 383 -20.61 -9.35 24.52
C TYR A 383 -21.96 -8.63 24.45
N LYS A 384 -22.68 -8.78 23.33
CA LYS A 384 -24.02 -8.25 23.06
C LYS A 384 -25.13 -9.09 23.70
N ASP A 385 -26.35 -8.55 23.70
CA ASP A 385 -27.54 -9.31 24.05
C ASP A 385 -27.78 -10.45 23.05
N SER A 386 -28.13 -11.62 23.59
CA SER A 386 -28.32 -12.88 22.86
C SER A 386 -27.07 -13.36 22.11
N GLU A 387 -25.88 -12.90 22.49
CA GLU A 387 -24.61 -13.39 21.96
C GLU A 387 -24.22 -14.72 22.62
N ARG A 388 -23.77 -15.68 21.79
CA ARG A 388 -23.30 -17.00 22.23
C ARG A 388 -21.78 -16.99 22.30
N VAL A 389 -21.24 -17.19 23.49
CA VAL A 389 -19.79 -17.25 23.74
C VAL A 389 -19.34 -18.70 23.73
N LYS A 390 -18.52 -19.04 22.73
CA LYS A 390 -18.07 -20.41 22.45
C LYS A 390 -16.73 -20.68 23.11
N THR A 391 -16.74 -21.03 24.39
CA THR A 391 -15.50 -21.36 25.11
C THR A 391 -15.72 -22.55 26.06
N VAL A 392 -14.68 -23.33 26.28
CA VAL A 392 -14.64 -24.33 27.36
C VAL A 392 -14.42 -23.63 28.70
N GLU A 393 -13.55 -22.62 28.70
CA GLU A 393 -13.20 -21.84 29.88
C GLU A 393 -14.20 -20.72 30.19
N GLY A 394 -14.16 -20.26 31.43
CA GLY A 394 -14.95 -19.14 31.91
C GLY A 394 -14.56 -17.81 31.27
N VAL A 395 -15.55 -16.97 31.00
CA VAL A 395 -15.38 -15.61 30.48
C VAL A 395 -15.87 -14.56 31.46
N GLU A 396 -15.26 -13.38 31.39
CA GLU A 396 -15.68 -12.19 32.14
C GLU A 396 -16.81 -11.46 31.41
N LEU A 397 -17.95 -11.26 32.09
CA LEU A 397 -19.14 -10.64 31.50
C LEU A 397 -19.18 -9.12 31.64
N LEU A 398 -18.50 -8.54 32.62
CA LEU A 398 -18.55 -7.11 32.92
C LEU A 398 -17.18 -6.60 33.35
N ARG A 399 -16.65 -5.62 32.62
CA ARG A 399 -15.40 -4.93 32.96
C ARG A 399 -15.69 -3.56 33.53
N THR A 400 -15.06 -3.22 34.65
CA THR A 400 -15.12 -1.86 35.20
C THR A 400 -13.81 -1.15 34.95
N GLN A 401 -13.83 -0.06 34.20
CA GLN A 401 -12.64 0.65 33.73
C GLN A 401 -12.66 2.11 34.19
N LEU A 402 -11.48 2.64 34.52
CA LEU A 402 -11.28 4.07 34.79
C LEU A 402 -10.86 4.76 33.50
N VAL A 403 -11.71 5.68 33.04
CA VAL A 403 -11.52 6.45 31.81
C VAL A 403 -11.18 7.89 32.16
N LEU A 404 -10.21 8.46 31.45
CA LEU A 404 -9.85 9.88 31.59
C LEU A 404 -10.87 10.78 30.90
N GLU A 405 -11.45 11.71 31.64
CA GLU A 405 -12.26 12.80 31.11
C GLU A 405 -11.60 14.16 31.37
N ILE A 406 -11.36 14.90 30.29
CA ILE A 406 -10.82 16.26 30.33
C ILE A 406 -11.93 17.20 29.84
N GLU A 407 -12.35 18.13 30.69
CA GLU A 407 -13.31 19.16 30.30
C GLU A 407 -12.71 20.09 29.24
N THR A 408 -13.36 20.17 28.08
CA THR A 408 -12.99 21.05 26.98
C THR A 408 -14.00 22.19 26.91
N GLU A 409 -13.61 23.39 27.34
CA GLU A 409 -14.44 24.57 27.09
C GLU A 409 -14.35 24.95 25.61
N GLY A 410 -15.45 24.76 24.88
CA GLY A 410 -15.65 25.28 23.52
C GLY A 410 -15.65 24.19 22.44
N GLU A 411 -16.83 23.87 21.92
CA GLU A 411 -16.97 23.18 20.65
C GLU A 411 -16.53 24.09 19.48
N LEU A 412 -16.03 23.47 18.40
CA LEU A 412 -15.95 23.99 17.01
C LEU A 412 -14.65 24.68 16.52
N ASP A 413 -13.46 24.22 16.91
CA ASP A 413 -12.27 24.47 16.08
C ASP A 413 -11.55 23.16 15.74
N HIS A 414 -11.63 22.74 14.47
CA HIS A 414 -10.90 21.59 13.92
C HIS A 414 -9.36 21.72 13.96
N ASN A 415 -8.85 22.83 14.52
CA ASN A 415 -7.43 23.13 14.71
C ASN A 415 -6.97 23.11 16.19
N ALA A 416 -7.84 22.77 17.14
CA ALA A 416 -7.43 22.66 18.54
C ALA A 416 -6.45 21.49 18.71
N SER A 417 -5.27 21.77 19.29
CA SER A 417 -4.28 20.73 19.61
C SER A 417 -4.94 19.70 20.53
N PRO A 418 -4.84 18.39 20.24
CA PRO A 418 -5.42 17.37 21.11
C PRO A 418 -4.77 17.47 22.49
N LEU A 419 -5.57 17.73 23.51
CA LEU A 419 -5.12 17.65 24.90
C LEU A 419 -4.86 16.16 25.21
N ALA A 420 -3.68 15.89 25.75
CA ALA A 420 -3.32 14.57 26.26
C ALA A 420 -2.89 14.71 27.72
N ALA A 421 -3.11 13.69 28.53
CA ALA A 421 -2.52 13.59 29.86
C ALA A 421 -1.34 12.63 29.83
N ASP A 422 -0.23 13.02 30.44
CA ASP A 422 0.87 12.12 30.78
C ASP A 422 0.63 11.56 32.18
N ILE A 423 0.96 10.29 32.37
CA ILE A 423 0.85 9.60 33.65
C ILE A 423 2.22 9.56 34.30
N GLU A 424 2.35 10.27 35.42
CA GLU A 424 3.56 10.31 36.23
C GLU A 424 3.33 9.60 37.57
N LEU A 425 4.40 9.00 38.09
CA LEU A 425 4.41 8.39 39.42
C LEU A 425 5.27 9.26 40.32
N LEU A 426 4.67 9.80 41.37
CA LEU A 426 5.37 10.54 42.42
C LEU A 426 5.63 9.61 43.59
N ASN A 427 6.84 9.61 44.14
CA ASN A 427 7.10 8.89 45.39
C ASN A 427 6.33 9.54 46.54
N ASP A 428 5.73 8.73 47.40
CA ASP A 428 5.04 9.24 48.58
C ASP A 428 6.07 9.86 49.55
N PRO A 429 5.78 11.04 50.13
CA PRO A 429 6.69 11.68 51.08
C PRO A 429 6.89 10.89 52.39
N ASP A 430 5.95 10.02 52.75
CA ASP A 430 5.96 9.27 54.01
C ASP A 430 6.47 7.82 53.85
N ASP A 431 6.35 7.21 52.65
CA ASP A 431 6.80 5.85 52.37
C ASP A 431 7.46 5.71 50.97
N PRO A 432 8.77 5.37 50.89
CA PRO A 432 9.48 5.25 49.62
C PRO A 432 9.07 4.03 48.77
N GLU A 433 8.35 3.05 49.32
CA GLU A 433 7.83 1.90 48.56
C GLU A 433 6.47 2.20 47.90
N ILE A 434 5.84 3.31 48.27
CA ILE A 434 4.54 3.74 47.76
C ILE A 434 4.72 4.86 46.74
N GLN A 435 4.03 4.74 45.60
CA GLN A 435 3.94 5.79 44.59
C GLN A 435 2.51 6.31 44.48
N ARG A 436 2.35 7.60 44.17
CA ARG A 436 1.07 8.26 43.88
C ARG A 436 0.95 8.53 42.40
N LEU A 437 -0.26 8.36 41.87
CA LEU A 437 -0.58 8.65 40.48
C LEU A 437 -0.76 10.16 40.29
N GLN A 438 0.04 10.77 39.42
CA GLN A 438 -0.10 12.14 38.98
C GLN A 438 -0.48 12.17 37.48
N LEU A 439 -1.51 12.93 37.15
CA LEU A 439 -1.95 13.19 35.79
C LEU A 439 -1.54 14.59 35.39
N VAL A 440 -0.76 14.72 34.31
CA VAL A 440 -0.25 16.00 33.81
C VAL A 440 -0.85 16.29 32.44
N ILE A 441 -1.70 17.31 32.32
CA ILE A 441 -2.26 17.70 31.01
C ILE A 441 -1.21 18.45 30.21
N LEU A 442 -0.91 17.94 29.03
CA LEU A 442 0.02 18.49 28.08
C LEU A 442 -0.70 19.04 26.85
N GLU A 443 -0.34 20.25 26.45
CA GLU A 443 -0.50 20.75 25.08
C GLU A 443 0.80 20.41 24.32
N SER A 444 0.71 19.62 23.24
CA SER A 444 1.87 19.18 22.47
C SER A 444 2.00 19.98 21.19
N LEU A 445 3.04 20.80 21.10
CA LEU A 445 3.32 21.64 19.94
C LEU A 445 4.45 21.03 19.12
N VAL A 446 4.13 20.58 17.91
CA VAL A 446 5.10 20.00 16.98
C VAL A 446 5.85 21.12 16.26
N ILE A 447 7.17 21.13 16.39
CA ILE A 447 8.02 22.09 15.69
C ILE A 447 8.46 21.47 14.36
N ARG A 448 8.20 22.20 13.27
CA ARG A 448 8.70 21.81 11.96
C ARG A 448 10.22 21.83 11.94
N ARG A 449 10.83 20.81 11.35
CA ARG A 449 12.28 20.77 11.16
C ARG A 449 12.74 21.94 10.29
N ASP A 450 13.95 22.39 10.55
CA ASP A 450 14.68 23.21 9.59
C ASP A 450 14.91 22.38 8.34
N ILE A 451 14.45 22.87 7.20
CA ILE A 451 14.67 22.23 5.91
C ILE A 451 15.85 22.96 5.29
N THR A 452 16.93 22.23 5.02
CA THR A 452 18.04 22.73 4.21
C THR A 452 17.53 22.96 2.80
N ALA A 453 17.32 24.23 2.44
CA ALA A 453 17.00 24.76 1.11
C ALA A 453 16.39 23.73 0.11
N ASP A 454 15.10 23.44 0.23
CA ASP A 454 14.39 22.69 -0.82
C ASP A 454 14.31 23.52 -2.10
N ALA A 455 14.26 22.91 -3.28
CA ALA A 455 14.18 23.61 -4.57
C ALA A 455 13.01 24.61 -4.64
N THR A 456 11.92 24.37 -3.89
CA THR A 456 10.65 25.14 -3.98
C THR A 456 10.34 26.04 -2.78
N GLN A 457 10.99 25.80 -1.64
CA GLN A 457 10.78 26.55 -0.40
C GLN A 457 12.14 27.09 0.06
N GLY A 458 12.19 28.36 0.48
CA GLY A 458 13.43 28.95 1.00
C GLY A 458 14.02 28.14 2.16
N SER A 459 15.26 28.44 2.55
CA SER A 459 15.80 27.81 3.75
C SER A 459 14.96 28.25 4.95
N THR A 460 14.42 27.31 5.73
CA THR A 460 13.72 27.64 6.96
C THR A 460 14.66 27.52 8.15
N THR A 461 14.56 28.46 9.08
CA THR A 461 15.29 28.43 10.34
C THR A 461 14.32 28.72 11.47
N THR A 462 14.19 27.78 12.39
CA THR A 462 13.25 27.85 13.50
C THR A 462 14.00 28.16 14.78
N ALA A 463 13.69 29.32 15.37
CA ALA A 463 14.18 29.72 16.69
C ALA A 463 13.10 29.43 17.74
N LEU A 464 13.51 28.82 18.86
CA LEU A 464 12.67 28.70 20.05
C LEU A 464 12.73 30.01 20.83
N GLU A 465 11.57 30.56 21.20
CA GLU A 465 11.46 31.77 22.02
C GLU A 465 11.20 31.45 23.50
N VAL A 466 11.20 30.16 23.86
CA VAL A 466 10.94 29.69 25.22
C VAL A 466 12.03 28.75 25.73
N GLU A 467 12.23 28.75 27.05
CA GLU A 467 13.17 27.88 27.77
C GLU A 467 12.43 26.78 28.56
N ASP A 468 13.11 25.67 28.83
CA ASP A 468 12.57 24.60 29.67
C ASP A 468 12.26 25.11 31.09
N GLY A 469 11.10 24.75 31.63
CA GLY A 469 10.60 25.24 32.92
C GLY A 469 10.02 26.66 32.91
N GLN A 470 10.04 27.38 31.77
CA GLN A 470 9.46 28.71 31.67
C GLN A 470 7.92 28.67 31.72
N THR A 471 7.30 29.56 32.49
CA THR A 471 5.84 29.74 32.50
C THR A 471 5.42 30.75 31.44
N ILE A 472 4.52 30.37 30.54
CA ILE A 472 4.02 31.19 29.43
C ILE A 472 2.50 31.39 29.51
N THR A 473 2.02 32.55 29.06
CA THR A 473 0.58 32.88 29.02
C THR A 473 -0.10 32.31 27.76
N PRO A 474 -1.42 32.09 27.78
CA PRO A 474 -2.19 31.80 26.55
C PRO A 474 -1.87 32.81 25.44
N GLY A 475 -1.66 32.32 24.21
CA GLY A 475 -1.31 33.13 23.03
C GLY A 475 0.17 33.54 22.93
N ALA A 476 1.04 33.14 23.87
CA ALA A 476 2.47 33.40 23.78
C ALA A 476 3.12 32.66 22.60
N VAL A 477 4.11 33.29 21.97
CA VAL A 477 4.89 32.68 20.89
C VAL A 477 5.92 31.72 21.49
N VAL A 478 5.85 30.45 21.07
CA VAL A 478 6.73 29.36 21.52
C VAL A 478 7.92 29.21 20.58
N ALA A 479 7.67 29.28 19.28
CA ALA A 479 8.69 29.18 18.25
C ALA A 479 8.38 30.10 17.08
N ARG A 480 9.43 30.60 16.44
CA ARG A 480 9.35 31.40 15.22
C ARG A 480 10.16 30.75 14.12
N THR A 481 9.49 30.40 13.03
CA THR A 481 10.15 29.89 11.82
C THR A 481 10.30 31.02 10.81
N GLN A 482 11.54 31.40 10.53
CA GLN A 482 11.90 32.38 9.52
C GLN A 482 12.18 31.70 8.18
N ILE A 483 11.69 32.29 7.10
CA ILE A 483 11.90 31.82 5.73
C ILE A 483 12.95 32.73 5.11
N LEU A 484 14.11 32.16 4.81
CA LEU A 484 15.27 32.90 4.33
C LEU A 484 15.37 32.87 2.81
N CYS A 485 15.77 34.01 2.26
CA CYS A 485 16.12 34.17 0.86
C CYS A 485 17.40 33.39 0.53
N LYS A 486 17.40 32.65 -0.58
CA LYS A 486 18.60 31.90 -1.03
C LYS A 486 19.57 32.83 -1.76
N GLU A 487 19.06 33.60 -2.70
CA GLU A 487 19.87 34.52 -3.52
C GLU A 487 19.24 35.92 -3.50
N GLY A 488 20.04 36.91 -3.14
CA GLY A 488 19.58 38.28 -2.99
C GLY A 488 19.10 38.91 -4.30
N GLY A 489 18.04 39.71 -4.20
CA GLY A 489 17.41 40.34 -5.35
C GLY A 489 16.32 41.34 -4.96
N MET A 490 15.61 41.84 -5.96
CA MET A 490 14.50 42.79 -5.77
C MET A 490 13.19 42.02 -5.61
N VAL A 491 12.46 42.30 -4.53
CA VAL A 491 11.17 41.68 -4.22
C VAL A 491 10.07 42.23 -5.13
N ARG A 492 9.27 41.34 -5.73
CA ARG A 492 8.12 41.64 -6.58
C ARG A 492 6.98 40.64 -6.36
N GLY A 493 5.81 40.93 -6.90
CA GLY A 493 4.67 40.02 -6.89
C GLY A 493 3.91 39.91 -5.55
N VAL A 494 4.20 40.77 -4.57
CA VAL A 494 3.44 40.88 -3.31
C VAL A 494 2.09 41.55 -3.61
N GLN A 495 1.01 40.77 -3.64
CA GLN A 495 -0.34 41.28 -3.83
C GLN A 495 -0.91 41.77 -2.49
N LYS A 496 -1.42 43.02 -2.43
CA LYS A 496 -2.06 43.57 -1.22
C LYS A 496 -3.58 43.42 -1.32
N GLY A 497 -4.16 42.42 -0.66
CA GLY A 497 -5.62 42.32 -0.49
C GLY A 497 -6.11 40.91 -0.17
N THR A 498 -6.67 40.74 1.04
CA THR A 498 -7.57 39.67 1.54
C THR A 498 -7.21 38.19 1.41
N GLU A 499 -6.20 37.80 0.64
CA GLU A 499 -5.60 36.47 0.72
C GLU A 499 -4.22 36.55 1.37
N THR A 500 -3.90 35.59 2.24
CA THR A 500 -2.53 35.37 2.69
C THR A 500 -1.67 35.16 1.45
N VAL A 501 -0.71 36.06 1.22
CA VAL A 501 0.17 35.99 0.05
C VAL A 501 0.93 34.65 0.10
N ARG A 502 0.56 33.71 -0.77
CA ARG A 502 1.14 32.36 -0.78
C ARG A 502 2.46 32.27 -1.55
N ARG A 503 2.73 33.24 -2.42
CA ARG A 503 3.92 33.25 -3.28
C ARG A 503 4.56 34.63 -3.33
N CYS A 504 5.90 34.66 -3.31
CA CYS A 504 6.70 35.88 -3.46
C CYS A 504 7.73 35.68 -4.56
N LEU A 505 7.98 36.71 -5.38
CA LEU A 505 8.97 36.66 -6.46
C LEU A 505 10.20 37.50 -6.08
N ILE A 506 11.39 36.94 -6.31
CA ILE A 506 12.67 37.65 -6.20
C ILE A 506 13.31 37.72 -7.58
N LEU A 507 13.52 38.95 -8.05
CA LEU A 507 14.23 39.21 -9.29
C LEU A 507 15.75 39.26 -9.00
N ARG A 508 16.49 38.26 -9.45
CA ARG A 508 17.93 38.16 -9.22
C ARG A 508 18.70 38.93 -10.29
N HIS A 509 19.99 39.11 -10.04
CA HIS A 509 20.89 39.71 -11.02
C HIS A 509 21.14 38.80 -12.23
N SER A 510 21.09 37.47 -12.03
CA SER A 510 21.21 36.44 -13.07
C SER A 510 20.04 36.42 -14.05
N ASP A 511 18.84 36.85 -13.61
CA ASP A 511 17.65 36.95 -14.46
C ASP A 511 17.68 38.20 -15.39
N LEU A 512 18.70 39.04 -15.27
CA LEU A 512 18.86 40.31 -16.00
C LEU A 512 20.09 40.28 -16.92
N VAL A 513 19.83 40.25 -18.23
CA VAL A 513 20.89 40.35 -19.25
C VAL A 513 21.08 41.81 -19.64
N LYS A 514 22.32 42.31 -19.48
CA LYS A 514 22.71 43.67 -19.89
C LYS A 514 23.51 43.62 -21.18
N MET A 515 22.96 44.18 -22.26
CA MET A 515 23.70 44.40 -23.49
C MET A 515 24.27 45.82 -23.50
N ASN A 516 25.60 45.89 -23.50
CA ASN A 516 26.34 47.14 -23.51
C ASN A 516 26.75 47.52 -24.95
N SER A 517 26.92 48.83 -25.19
CA SER A 517 27.52 49.35 -26.44
C SER A 517 26.74 49.08 -27.72
N ILE A 518 25.40 49.16 -27.67
CA ILE A 518 24.55 49.06 -28.86
C ILE A 518 24.74 50.33 -29.71
N THR A 519 25.24 50.17 -30.94
CA THR A 519 25.47 51.26 -31.89
C THR A 519 24.23 51.51 -32.74
N GLY A 520 23.68 52.73 -32.66
CA GLY A 520 22.45 53.11 -33.38
C GLY A 520 21.23 53.19 -32.46
N VAL A 521 20.15 53.81 -32.93
CA VAL A 521 18.92 54.00 -32.14
C VAL A 521 18.21 52.64 -32.00
N PRO A 522 17.96 52.15 -30.76
CA PRO A 522 17.23 50.90 -30.54
C PRO A 522 15.84 50.96 -31.16
N LYS A 523 15.40 49.86 -31.79
CA LYS A 523 14.05 49.71 -32.35
C LYS A 523 13.00 49.36 -31.28
N VAL A 524 13.46 48.98 -30.09
CA VAL A 524 12.65 48.48 -28.96
C VAL A 524 12.42 49.54 -27.88
N LYS A 525 11.32 49.41 -27.14
CA LYS A 525 10.94 50.26 -25.99
C LYS A 525 10.88 49.42 -24.70
N PRO A 526 11.03 50.06 -23.51
CA PRO A 526 10.75 49.41 -22.24
C PRO A 526 9.33 48.82 -22.23
N GLY A 527 9.21 47.55 -21.85
CA GLY A 527 7.97 46.80 -21.84
C GLY A 527 7.81 45.81 -23.00
N ASP A 528 8.53 45.99 -24.10
CA ASP A 528 8.45 45.13 -25.28
C ASP A 528 8.97 43.72 -24.99
N LEU A 529 8.28 42.72 -25.54
CA LEU A 529 8.64 41.31 -25.49
C LEU A 529 9.38 40.93 -26.78
N ILE A 530 10.60 40.42 -26.64
CA ILE A 530 11.49 40.08 -27.76
C ILE A 530 11.83 38.60 -27.71
N VAL A 531 11.82 37.95 -28.88
CA VAL A 531 12.24 36.56 -29.05
C VAL A 531 13.70 36.55 -29.52
N GLU A 532 14.45 35.52 -29.17
CA GLU A 532 15.80 35.25 -29.68
C GLU A 532 15.87 35.45 -31.21
N GLY A 533 16.92 36.14 -31.67
CA GLY A 533 17.11 36.49 -33.09
C GLY A 533 16.33 37.72 -33.57
N THR A 534 15.55 38.39 -32.71
CA THR A 534 14.90 39.67 -33.06
C THR A 534 15.94 40.79 -33.20
N GLU A 535 15.85 41.60 -34.25
CA GLU A 535 16.75 42.75 -34.45
C GLU A 535 16.39 43.90 -33.50
N VAL A 536 17.24 44.13 -32.50
CA VAL A 536 17.03 45.11 -31.42
C VAL A 536 17.55 46.50 -31.81
N ALA A 537 18.62 46.54 -32.61
CA ALA A 537 19.19 47.74 -33.24
C ALA A 537 19.82 47.33 -34.58
N PRO A 538 20.13 48.27 -35.50
CA PRO A 538 20.68 47.94 -36.81
C PRO A 538 21.91 47.00 -36.73
N GLY A 539 21.76 45.75 -37.14
CA GLY A 539 22.82 44.73 -37.10
C GLY A 539 23.11 44.10 -35.73
N VAL A 540 22.27 44.35 -34.71
CA VAL A 540 22.37 43.74 -33.37
C VAL A 540 21.10 42.94 -33.10
N PHE A 541 21.27 41.63 -32.89
CA PHE A 541 20.18 40.68 -32.62
C PHE A 541 20.14 40.28 -31.15
N ALA A 542 18.94 39.99 -30.62
CA ALA A 542 18.78 39.49 -29.27
C ALA A 542 19.32 38.05 -29.15
N GLU A 543 20.23 37.82 -28.20
CA GLU A 543 20.77 36.49 -27.89
C GLU A 543 19.81 35.64 -27.07
N GLU A 544 18.93 36.28 -26.27
CA GLU A 544 17.95 35.60 -25.43
C GLU A 544 16.56 36.21 -25.60
N SER A 545 15.54 35.38 -25.39
CA SER A 545 14.14 35.82 -25.35
C SER A 545 13.84 36.48 -24.00
N GLY A 546 13.01 37.52 -23.99
CA GLY A 546 12.69 38.21 -22.75
C GLY A 546 11.94 39.53 -22.90
N GLN A 547 11.84 40.27 -21.79
CA GLN A 547 11.21 41.59 -21.73
C GLN A 547 12.25 42.70 -21.57
N VAL A 548 12.15 43.75 -22.36
CA VAL A 548 12.99 44.95 -22.19
C VAL A 548 12.58 45.71 -20.92
N ILE A 549 13.46 45.80 -19.92
CA ILE A 549 13.20 46.58 -18.69
C ILE A 549 13.62 48.04 -18.88
N GLN A 550 14.80 48.28 -19.46
CA GLN A 550 15.37 49.62 -19.53
C GLN A 550 16.22 49.82 -20.78
N VAL A 551 16.07 51.00 -21.39
CA VAL A 551 16.92 51.51 -22.47
C VAL A 551 17.59 52.80 -21.97
N LYS A 552 18.91 52.79 -21.77
CA LYS A 552 19.67 53.96 -21.30
C LYS A 552 20.61 54.44 -22.39
N LYS A 553 20.59 55.73 -22.71
CA LYS A 553 21.57 56.35 -23.60
C LYS A 553 22.87 56.59 -22.83
N VAL A 554 24.00 56.16 -23.37
CA VAL A 554 25.32 56.45 -22.83
C VAL A 554 25.74 57.83 -23.38
N GLU A 555 25.64 58.86 -22.56
CA GLU A 555 26.20 60.17 -22.90
C GLU A 555 27.70 60.16 -22.58
N GLY A 556 28.50 60.64 -23.54
CA GLY A 556 29.94 60.76 -23.38
C GLY A 556 30.29 61.65 -22.18
N ASP A 557 31.14 61.12 -21.32
CA ASP A 557 31.64 61.69 -20.08
C ASP A 557 32.09 63.16 -20.26
N LYS A 558 31.33 64.11 -19.70
CA LYS A 558 31.86 65.45 -19.39
C LYS A 558 32.58 65.33 -18.06
N GLY A 559 33.88 65.10 -18.16
CA GLY A 559 34.80 65.05 -17.04
C GLY A 559 34.66 66.24 -16.09
N ASP A 560 34.65 65.88 -14.83
CA ASP A 560 34.86 66.68 -13.64
C ASP A 560 35.94 67.78 -13.82
N LYS A 561 35.65 69.00 -13.40
CA LYS A 561 36.64 70.07 -13.18
C LYS A 561 36.26 70.92 -11.98
N GLY A 562 36.91 70.63 -10.86
CA GLY A 562 37.32 71.65 -9.90
C GLY A 562 38.45 72.53 -10.46
N ASP A 563 38.22 73.84 -10.36
CA ASP A 563 39.14 74.97 -10.19
C ASP A 563 40.49 75.13 -10.96
N LYS A 564 40.57 76.32 -11.59
CA LYS A 564 41.71 77.26 -11.80
C LYS A 564 42.61 77.24 -13.06
N VAL A 565 42.35 78.29 -13.88
CA VAL A 565 43.25 79.30 -14.54
C VAL A 565 44.37 78.85 -15.49
N GLU A 566 44.26 79.15 -16.80
CA GLU A 566 44.95 80.24 -17.55
C GLU A 566 44.74 80.13 -19.07
N GLU A 567 44.84 81.30 -19.73
CA GLU A 567 44.46 81.65 -21.10
C GLU A 567 45.39 81.12 -22.21
N SER A 568 44.84 80.83 -23.40
CA SER A 568 45.19 81.51 -24.68
C SER A 568 44.65 80.78 -25.93
N SER A 569 43.76 81.50 -26.64
CA SER A 569 43.55 81.71 -28.09
C SER A 569 43.87 80.65 -29.20
N PRO A 570 43.20 80.75 -30.37
CA PRO A 570 42.74 79.58 -31.14
C PRO A 570 43.46 79.35 -32.49
N LEU A 571 43.40 78.13 -33.03
CA LEU A 571 43.56 77.89 -34.47
C LEU A 571 42.79 76.65 -34.97
N SER A 572 42.24 76.81 -36.17
CA SER A 572 41.27 76.02 -36.93
C SER A 572 41.74 74.65 -37.44
N SER A 573 40.81 73.68 -37.50
CA SER A 573 40.47 72.92 -38.73
C SER A 573 39.24 72.01 -38.53
N PRO A 574 38.47 71.71 -39.60
CA PRO A 574 37.17 71.04 -39.51
C PRO A 574 37.29 69.51 -39.68
N SER A 575 36.19 68.82 -39.34
CA SER A 575 35.90 67.39 -39.53
C SER A 575 36.31 66.45 -38.38
N SER A 576 35.31 66.07 -37.58
CA SER A 576 35.20 64.72 -37.05
C SER A 576 33.71 64.34 -37.00
N LEU A 577 33.38 63.21 -37.60
CA LEU A 577 32.04 62.64 -37.55
C LEU A 577 31.67 62.41 -36.08
N ALA A 578 30.49 62.89 -35.68
CA ALA A 578 29.92 62.59 -34.37
C ALA A 578 29.84 61.06 -34.21
N ALA A 579 30.42 60.54 -33.13
CA ALA A 579 30.30 59.14 -32.77
C ALA A 579 28.80 58.76 -32.67
N PRO A 580 28.38 57.59 -33.19
CA PRO A 580 26.99 57.16 -33.06
C PRO A 580 26.62 57.07 -31.58
N PRO A 581 25.41 57.52 -31.18
CA PRO A 581 24.95 57.38 -29.80
C PRO A 581 24.93 55.90 -29.42
N THR A 582 25.58 55.58 -28.32
CA THR A 582 25.62 54.23 -27.74
C THR A 582 24.51 54.08 -26.71
N TYR A 583 23.88 52.92 -26.68
CA TYR A 583 22.82 52.58 -25.72
C TYR A 583 23.19 51.32 -24.93
N THR A 584 22.70 51.28 -23.69
CA THR A 584 22.69 50.09 -22.84
C THR A 584 21.26 49.61 -22.70
N LEU A 585 21.04 48.33 -22.96
CA LEU A 585 19.74 47.67 -22.86
C LEU A 585 19.78 46.62 -21.74
N THR A 586 18.79 46.64 -20.86
CA THR A 586 18.60 45.59 -19.85
C THR A 586 17.35 44.79 -20.21
N ILE A 587 17.52 43.49 -20.40
CA ILE A 587 16.46 42.52 -20.72
C ILE A 587 16.28 41.60 -19.52
N ARG A 588 15.03 41.36 -19.10
CA ARG A 588 14.67 40.25 -18.22
C ARG A 588 14.48 39.01 -19.06
N VAL A 589 15.22 37.95 -18.76
CA VAL A 589 15.08 36.67 -19.48
C VAL A 589 13.64 36.18 -19.35
N GLY A 590 13.08 35.63 -20.42
CA GLY A 590 11.75 35.05 -20.38
C GLY A 590 11.47 34.12 -21.54
N ARG A 591 10.66 33.09 -21.30
CA ARG A 591 10.36 32.06 -22.29
C ARG A 591 8.90 32.17 -22.78
N PRO A 592 8.67 32.23 -24.11
CA PRO A 592 7.33 32.23 -24.66
C PRO A 592 6.78 30.80 -24.84
N TYR A 593 5.54 30.60 -24.42
CA TYR A 593 4.74 29.39 -24.59
C TYR A 593 3.58 29.67 -25.54
N ARG A 594 3.43 28.87 -26.59
CA ARG A 594 2.36 29.06 -27.57
C ARG A 594 1.07 28.39 -27.10
N VAL A 595 -0.02 29.16 -27.12
CA VAL A 595 -1.35 28.71 -26.71
C VAL A 595 -2.31 28.74 -27.89
N SER A 596 -3.01 27.63 -28.13
CA SER A 596 -4.08 27.56 -29.13
C SER A 596 -5.41 28.08 -28.58
N ALA A 597 -6.29 28.53 -29.47
CA ALA A 597 -7.66 28.86 -29.08
C ALA A 597 -8.37 27.59 -28.56
N GLY A 598 -9.16 27.72 -27.49
CA GLY A 598 -9.85 26.62 -26.83
C GLY A 598 -9.04 25.87 -25.78
N ALA A 599 -7.78 26.26 -25.53
CA ALA A 599 -6.98 25.70 -24.44
C ALA A 599 -7.45 26.22 -23.07
N VAL A 600 -7.40 25.37 -22.05
CA VAL A 600 -7.77 25.76 -20.67
C VAL A 600 -6.55 26.37 -19.99
N LEU A 601 -6.68 27.60 -19.50
CA LEU A 601 -5.63 28.33 -18.81
C LEU A 601 -5.72 27.99 -17.31
N GLN A 602 -4.60 27.55 -16.73
CA GLN A 602 -4.51 27.28 -15.28
C GLN A 602 -3.84 28.41 -14.51
N VAL A 603 -3.32 29.40 -15.23
CA VAL A 603 -2.62 30.57 -14.70
C VAL A 603 -3.31 31.85 -15.17
N ASP A 604 -3.19 32.89 -14.36
CA ASP A 604 -3.69 34.23 -14.68
C ASP A 604 -2.55 35.18 -15.09
N ASP A 605 -2.89 36.24 -15.82
CA ASP A 605 -1.94 37.30 -16.18
C ASP A 605 -1.43 38.02 -14.92
N GLY A 606 -0.11 38.12 -14.75
CA GLY A 606 0.53 38.63 -13.53
C GLY A 606 0.64 37.61 -12.39
N GLY A 607 0.23 36.35 -12.61
CA GLY A 607 0.42 35.26 -11.66
C GLY A 607 1.90 34.87 -11.49
N LEU A 608 2.21 34.19 -10.38
CA LEU A 608 3.55 33.65 -10.09
C LEU A 608 3.57 32.14 -10.23
N VAL A 609 4.51 31.61 -11.01
CA VAL A 609 4.64 30.17 -11.28
C VAL A 609 6.03 29.65 -10.92
N GLN A 610 6.08 28.42 -10.46
CA GLN A 610 7.33 27.68 -10.28
C GLN A 610 7.65 26.82 -11.50
N ARG A 611 8.91 26.38 -11.58
CA ARG A 611 9.31 25.38 -12.56
C ARG A 611 8.54 24.08 -12.28
N GLY A 612 7.87 23.57 -13.30
CA GLY A 612 7.00 22.39 -13.23
C GLY A 612 5.51 22.73 -13.08
N ASP A 613 5.14 23.97 -12.76
CA ASP A 613 3.72 24.36 -12.69
C ASP A 613 3.08 24.26 -14.07
N ASN A 614 1.88 23.66 -14.13
CA ASN A 614 1.09 23.58 -15.35
C ASN A 614 0.55 24.97 -15.71
N LEU A 615 0.91 25.44 -16.91
CA LEU A 615 0.48 26.75 -17.41
C LEU A 615 -0.86 26.62 -18.14
N VAL A 616 -0.94 25.66 -19.06
CA VAL A 616 -2.04 25.53 -20.01
C VAL A 616 -2.29 24.07 -20.34
N LEU A 617 -3.57 23.71 -20.42
CA LEU A 617 -4.03 22.42 -20.94
C LEU A 617 -4.46 22.60 -22.40
N LEU A 618 -3.66 22.07 -23.32
CA LEU A 618 -3.97 22.09 -24.75
C LEU A 618 -4.99 20.98 -25.05
N VAL A 619 -6.17 21.36 -25.54
CA VAL A 619 -7.22 20.43 -25.95
C VAL A 619 -7.13 20.23 -27.47
N PHE A 620 -6.97 19.00 -27.93
CA PHE A 620 -6.98 18.66 -29.35
C PHE A 620 -7.71 17.33 -29.61
N GLU A 621 -8.26 17.19 -30.81
CA GLU A 621 -9.00 15.99 -31.21
C GLU A 621 -8.02 14.97 -31.79
N ARG A 622 -7.93 13.78 -31.18
CA ARG A 622 -7.12 12.66 -31.66
C ARG A 622 -8.05 11.59 -32.23
N ALA A 623 -7.68 10.98 -33.35
CA ALA A 623 -8.38 9.81 -33.85
C ALA A 623 -8.33 8.70 -32.78
N LYS A 624 -9.50 8.20 -32.37
CA LYS A 624 -9.66 7.14 -31.39
C LYS A 624 -9.15 5.85 -32.02
N THR A 625 -7.91 5.50 -31.72
CA THR A 625 -7.42 4.14 -31.92
C THR A 625 -8.26 3.23 -31.04
N GLY A 626 -8.54 2.00 -31.49
CA GLY A 626 -9.34 1.02 -30.78
C GLY A 626 -8.99 0.92 -29.30
N ASP A 627 -10.02 0.67 -28.51
CA ASP A 627 -10.03 0.62 -27.05
C ASP A 627 -9.02 -0.42 -26.52
N ILE A 628 -7.85 0.04 -26.04
CA ILE A 628 -6.82 -0.83 -25.44
C ILE A 628 -6.01 -0.01 -24.42
N ILE A 629 -6.54 0.20 -23.21
CA ILE A 629 -5.81 0.50 -21.96
C ILE A 629 -4.33 0.94 -22.15
N GLN A 630 -4.06 2.17 -22.61
CA GLN A 630 -2.73 2.56 -23.12
C GLN A 630 -1.74 3.01 -22.03
N GLY A 631 -1.37 2.13 -21.12
CA GLY A 631 -0.51 2.51 -20.01
C GLY A 631 0.07 1.37 -19.19
N LEU A 632 0.53 1.73 -18.00
CA LEU A 632 0.96 0.81 -16.95
C LEU A 632 -0.12 -0.24 -16.60
N PRO A 633 -1.44 0.06 -16.56
CA PRO A 633 -2.45 -0.95 -16.22
C PRO A 633 -2.49 -2.14 -17.20
N ARG A 634 -2.16 -1.92 -18.47
CA ARG A 634 -2.06 -3.01 -19.45
C ARG A 634 -0.81 -3.85 -19.25
N ILE A 635 0.30 -3.24 -18.87
CA ILE A 635 1.53 -3.96 -18.52
C ILE A 635 1.27 -4.80 -17.26
N GLU A 636 0.59 -4.24 -16.26
CA GLU A 636 0.18 -4.96 -15.05
C GLU A 636 -0.74 -6.13 -15.40
N GLU A 637 -1.75 -5.94 -16.25
CA GLU A 637 -2.66 -7.00 -16.71
C GLU A 637 -1.89 -8.15 -17.38
N LEU A 638 -0.92 -7.83 -18.25
CA LEU A 638 -0.09 -8.81 -18.96
C LEU A 638 0.86 -9.57 -18.02
N LEU A 639 1.55 -8.85 -17.13
CA LEU A 639 2.52 -9.45 -16.19
C LEU A 639 1.85 -10.19 -15.03
N GLU A 640 0.62 -9.83 -14.67
CA GLU A 640 -0.18 -10.60 -13.72
C GLU A 640 -0.96 -11.74 -14.42
N ALA A 641 -0.75 -11.93 -15.72
CA ALA A 641 -1.41 -12.95 -16.55
C ALA A 641 -2.93 -12.97 -16.36
N ARG A 642 -3.57 -11.80 -16.22
CA ARG A 642 -5.02 -11.69 -16.05
C ARG A 642 -5.73 -12.03 -17.35
N LYS A 643 -6.94 -12.61 -17.24
CA LYS A 643 -7.79 -12.90 -18.40
C LYS A 643 -8.45 -11.61 -18.88
N PRO A 644 -8.32 -11.22 -20.16
CA PRO A 644 -8.97 -10.03 -20.68
C PRO A 644 -10.50 -10.15 -20.63
N LYS A 645 -11.21 -9.05 -20.34
CA LYS A 645 -12.69 -9.02 -20.25
C LYS A 645 -13.37 -9.33 -21.59
N GLU A 646 -12.84 -8.77 -22.68
CA GLU A 646 -13.32 -8.97 -24.05
C GLU A 646 -12.26 -9.72 -24.86
N ALA A 647 -11.92 -10.95 -24.44
CA ALA A 647 -10.91 -11.75 -25.13
C ALA A 647 -11.35 -12.11 -26.57
N CYS A 648 -10.40 -12.08 -27.51
CA CYS A 648 -10.65 -12.56 -28.86
C CYS A 648 -10.72 -14.09 -28.91
N VAL A 649 -11.52 -14.62 -29.82
CA VAL A 649 -11.64 -16.06 -30.04
C VAL A 649 -10.46 -16.54 -30.89
N LEU A 650 -9.68 -17.48 -30.34
CA LEU A 650 -8.52 -18.07 -31.02
C LEU A 650 -8.87 -19.40 -31.70
N ALA A 651 -8.32 -19.63 -32.89
CA ALA A 651 -8.46 -20.91 -33.60
C ALA A 651 -7.70 -22.04 -32.87
N ARG A 652 -8.38 -23.09 -32.40
CA ARG A 652 -7.75 -24.23 -31.70
C ARG A 652 -6.91 -25.12 -32.60
N ARG A 653 -7.28 -25.25 -33.87
CA ARG A 653 -6.60 -26.07 -34.87
C ARG A 653 -6.58 -25.34 -36.21
N SER A 654 -5.59 -25.66 -37.03
CA SER A 654 -5.46 -25.08 -38.37
C SER A 654 -6.49 -25.69 -39.33
N GLY A 655 -7.10 -24.88 -40.19
CA GLY A 655 -8.12 -25.35 -41.13
C GLY A 655 -8.68 -24.25 -42.03
N GLU A 656 -9.70 -24.61 -42.81
CA GLU A 656 -10.45 -23.67 -43.64
C GLU A 656 -11.63 -23.08 -42.84
N LEU A 657 -11.71 -21.76 -42.80
CA LEU A 657 -12.73 -21.03 -42.07
C LEU A 657 -14.02 -20.91 -42.88
N LYS A 658 -15.15 -21.29 -42.29
CA LYS A 658 -16.49 -21.16 -42.87
C LYS A 658 -17.41 -20.38 -41.95
N VAL A 659 -17.93 -19.26 -42.41
CA VAL A 659 -18.80 -18.37 -41.62
C VAL A 659 -20.25 -18.82 -41.71
N VAL A 660 -20.96 -18.83 -40.57
CA VAL A 660 -22.40 -19.08 -40.48
C VAL A 660 -23.11 -17.75 -40.21
N TYR A 661 -23.82 -17.26 -41.23
CA TYR A 661 -24.62 -16.03 -41.15
C TYR A 661 -26.02 -16.30 -40.61
N GLY A 662 -26.50 -15.40 -39.76
CA GLY A 662 -27.86 -15.38 -39.22
C GLY A 662 -28.86 -14.58 -40.05
N ASP A 663 -30.05 -14.41 -39.50
CA ASP A 663 -31.08 -13.51 -40.04
C ASP A 663 -30.62 -12.05 -39.86
N GLY A 664 -30.05 -11.45 -40.92
CA GLY A 664 -29.58 -10.06 -40.90
C GLY A 664 -28.16 -9.82 -41.42
N ASP A 665 -27.51 -10.82 -42.04
CA ASP A 665 -26.12 -10.72 -42.56
C ASP A 665 -25.04 -10.59 -41.46
N GLU A 666 -25.43 -10.81 -40.19
CA GLU A 666 -24.52 -10.89 -39.04
C GLU A 666 -23.96 -12.32 -38.90
N ALA A 667 -22.65 -12.43 -38.68
CA ALA A 667 -21.99 -13.70 -38.42
C ALA A 667 -22.28 -14.19 -36.99
N ILE A 668 -23.03 -15.30 -36.86
CA ILE A 668 -23.39 -15.87 -35.55
C ILE A 668 -22.34 -16.87 -35.06
N ALA A 669 -21.71 -17.60 -35.98
CA ALA A 669 -20.70 -18.60 -35.66
C ALA A 669 -19.70 -18.79 -36.79
N VAL A 670 -18.54 -19.34 -36.45
CA VAL A 670 -17.48 -19.74 -37.38
C VAL A 670 -17.22 -21.22 -37.23
N LYS A 671 -17.08 -21.93 -38.34
CA LYS A 671 -16.67 -23.34 -38.38
C LYS A 671 -15.28 -23.45 -38.98
N ILE A 672 -14.36 -24.13 -38.31
CA ILE A 672 -13.05 -24.44 -38.88
C ILE A 672 -13.05 -25.90 -39.31
N ILE A 673 -12.81 -26.14 -40.60
CA ILE A 673 -12.73 -27.46 -41.21
C ILE A 673 -11.26 -27.85 -41.33
N GLU A 674 -10.84 -28.83 -40.54
CA GLU A 674 -9.48 -29.37 -40.59
C GLU A 674 -9.23 -30.20 -41.86
N ALA A 675 -7.96 -30.40 -42.21
CA ALA A 675 -7.57 -31.33 -43.28
C ALA A 675 -8.00 -32.79 -43.00
N SER A 676 -8.21 -33.14 -41.73
CA SER A 676 -8.73 -34.43 -41.27
C SER A 676 -10.24 -34.61 -41.53
N GLY A 677 -10.95 -33.53 -41.88
CA GLY A 677 -12.40 -33.49 -42.04
C GLY A 677 -13.17 -33.23 -40.73
N VAL A 678 -12.46 -33.04 -39.60
CA VAL A 678 -13.07 -32.63 -38.33
C VAL A 678 -13.51 -31.16 -38.44
N VAL A 679 -14.75 -30.89 -38.01
CA VAL A 679 -15.32 -29.53 -38.00
C VAL A 679 -15.44 -29.07 -36.56
N THR A 680 -14.79 -27.95 -36.23
CA THR A 680 -14.88 -27.31 -34.91
C THR A 680 -15.70 -26.03 -35.02
N ASP A 681 -16.74 -25.91 -34.21
CA ASP A 681 -17.65 -24.76 -34.19
C ASP A 681 -17.22 -23.74 -33.11
N TYR A 682 -17.21 -22.45 -33.47
CA TYR A 682 -16.87 -21.31 -32.63
C TYR A 682 -18.04 -20.32 -32.61
N PRO A 683 -18.77 -20.15 -31.50
CA PRO A 683 -19.81 -19.14 -31.40
C PRO A 683 -19.21 -17.73 -31.32
N ILE A 684 -19.79 -16.76 -32.01
CA ILE A 684 -19.43 -15.33 -31.91
C ILE A 684 -20.45 -14.65 -30.99
N GLY A 685 -19.99 -13.95 -29.95
CA GLY A 685 -20.84 -13.18 -29.04
C GLY A 685 -21.25 -11.80 -29.61
N PRO A 686 -22.37 -11.21 -29.15
CA PRO A 686 -22.78 -9.86 -29.56
C PRO A 686 -21.71 -8.83 -29.16
N GLY A 687 -21.16 -8.10 -30.15
CA GLY A 687 -20.07 -7.13 -29.96
C GLY A 687 -18.70 -7.60 -30.46
N GLN A 688 -18.53 -8.89 -30.76
CA GLN A 688 -17.29 -9.42 -31.35
C GLN A 688 -17.34 -9.33 -32.88
N ASN A 689 -16.49 -8.49 -33.46
CA ASN A 689 -16.39 -8.37 -34.92
C ASN A 689 -15.45 -9.43 -35.49
N LEU A 690 -15.85 -10.08 -36.58
CA LEU A 690 -15.00 -11.04 -37.30
C LEU A 690 -13.91 -10.29 -38.12
N ILE A 691 -12.64 -10.67 -37.94
CA ILE A 691 -11.52 -10.09 -38.70
C ILE A 691 -11.28 -10.84 -40.02
N LEU A 692 -11.63 -12.13 -40.06
CA LEU A 692 -11.29 -13.05 -41.14
C LEU A 692 -12.42 -13.20 -42.16
N SER A 693 -12.07 -13.46 -43.42
CA SER A 693 -13.05 -13.67 -44.49
C SER A 693 -13.46 -15.15 -44.63
N ASP A 694 -14.66 -15.40 -45.15
CA ASP A 694 -15.15 -16.75 -45.45
C ASP A 694 -14.22 -17.46 -46.48
N GLY A 695 -13.88 -18.72 -46.21
CA GLY A 695 -12.97 -19.54 -47.02
C GLY A 695 -11.46 -19.31 -46.78
N GLN A 696 -11.09 -18.47 -45.82
CA GLN A 696 -9.67 -18.23 -45.49
C GLN A 696 -9.06 -19.39 -44.70
N THR A 697 -7.83 -19.78 -45.02
CA THR A 697 -7.06 -20.75 -44.22
C THR A 697 -6.51 -20.08 -42.96
N VAL A 698 -6.79 -20.67 -41.80
CA VAL A 698 -6.36 -20.18 -40.49
C VAL A 698 -5.37 -21.13 -39.84
N ASN A 699 -4.40 -20.57 -39.12
CA ASN A 699 -3.44 -21.34 -38.31
C ASN A 699 -3.94 -21.49 -36.87
N ALA A 700 -3.49 -22.54 -36.17
CA ALA A 700 -3.70 -22.68 -34.73
C ALA A 700 -3.14 -21.47 -33.96
N GLY A 701 -3.93 -20.95 -33.02
CA GLY A 701 -3.64 -19.75 -32.23
C GLY A 701 -3.90 -18.42 -32.94
N GLN A 702 -4.43 -18.42 -34.18
CA GLN A 702 -4.74 -17.18 -34.89
C GLN A 702 -6.06 -16.56 -34.38
N PRO A 703 -6.12 -15.22 -34.15
CA PRO A 703 -7.34 -14.54 -33.74
C PRO A 703 -8.38 -14.52 -34.87
N ILE A 704 -9.59 -14.92 -34.53
CA ILE A 704 -10.76 -14.96 -35.42
C ILE A 704 -11.55 -13.66 -35.30
N THR A 705 -11.77 -13.20 -34.07
CA THR A 705 -12.50 -11.98 -33.74
C THR A 705 -11.56 -10.86 -33.28
N ASP A 706 -12.08 -9.63 -33.24
CA ASP A 706 -11.43 -8.48 -32.62
C ASP A 706 -11.29 -8.65 -31.10
N GLY A 707 -10.32 -7.95 -30.51
CA GLY A 707 -10.02 -7.96 -29.08
C GLY A 707 -8.63 -8.51 -28.69
N PRO A 708 -8.21 -8.32 -27.42
CA PRO A 708 -6.95 -8.85 -26.89
C PRO A 708 -6.95 -10.38 -26.80
N SER A 709 -5.83 -11.00 -27.17
CA SER A 709 -5.64 -12.45 -27.03
C SER A 709 -5.40 -12.86 -25.58
N ASN A 710 -6.03 -13.94 -25.14
CA ASN A 710 -5.85 -14.52 -23.82
C ASN A 710 -4.59 -15.42 -23.78
N PRO A 711 -3.57 -15.12 -22.97
CA PRO A 711 -2.33 -15.89 -22.95
C PRO A 711 -2.51 -17.32 -22.42
N HIS A 712 -3.51 -17.58 -21.56
CA HIS A 712 -3.83 -18.92 -21.06
C HIS A 712 -4.38 -19.82 -22.17
N GLU A 713 -5.23 -19.28 -23.04
CA GLU A 713 -5.76 -20.02 -24.18
C GLU A 713 -4.68 -20.32 -25.21
N ILE A 714 -3.74 -19.40 -25.42
CA ILE A 714 -2.57 -19.64 -26.28
C ILE A 714 -1.78 -20.84 -25.75
N LEU A 715 -1.51 -20.90 -24.43
CA LEU A 715 -0.81 -22.02 -23.80
C LEU A 715 -1.52 -23.34 -24.06
N GLU A 716 -2.82 -23.38 -23.78
CA GLU A 716 -3.65 -24.57 -23.91
C GLU A 716 -3.73 -25.06 -25.36
N ILE A 717 -3.94 -24.15 -26.32
CA ILE A 717 -4.04 -24.48 -27.75
C ILE A 717 -2.75 -25.13 -28.25
N PHE A 718 -1.59 -24.52 -27.96
CA PHE A 718 -0.32 -25.05 -28.44
C PHE A 718 0.11 -26.33 -27.72
N PHE A 719 -0.27 -26.51 -26.46
CA PHE A 719 -0.03 -27.76 -25.73
C PHE A 719 -0.89 -28.91 -26.29
N ASN A 720 -2.18 -28.65 -26.53
CA ASN A 720 -3.14 -29.63 -27.06
C ASN A 720 -2.95 -29.96 -28.55
N LEU A 721 -2.16 -29.17 -29.27
CA LEU A 721 -1.80 -29.50 -30.66
C LEU A 721 -1.08 -30.85 -30.72
N GLY A 722 -0.32 -31.18 -29.66
CA GLY A 722 0.46 -32.39 -29.54
C GLY A 722 1.67 -32.42 -30.47
N SER A 723 2.72 -33.12 -30.05
CA SER A 723 3.88 -33.47 -30.86
C SER A 723 4.23 -34.93 -30.60
N GLU A 724 4.78 -35.60 -31.63
CA GLU A 724 5.29 -36.98 -31.51
C GLU A 724 6.51 -37.06 -30.57
N ASP A 725 7.14 -35.92 -30.28
CA ASP A 725 8.35 -35.79 -29.46
C ASP A 725 8.11 -35.88 -27.94
N GLY A 726 6.86 -36.09 -27.51
CA GLY A 726 6.48 -36.27 -26.10
C GLY A 726 6.02 -35.00 -25.38
N ILE A 727 5.61 -35.16 -24.11
CA ILE A 727 4.97 -34.12 -23.29
C ILE A 727 5.89 -32.90 -23.10
N TYR A 728 7.17 -33.13 -22.83
CA TYR A 728 8.16 -32.06 -22.65
C TYR A 728 8.29 -31.15 -23.87
N ALA A 729 8.37 -31.72 -25.06
CA ALA A 729 8.47 -30.95 -26.31
C ALA A 729 7.21 -30.11 -26.55
N CYS A 730 6.03 -30.67 -26.25
CA CYS A 730 4.76 -29.95 -26.33
C CYS A 730 4.70 -28.78 -25.34
N ALA A 731 5.08 -29.03 -24.09
CA ALA A 731 5.11 -28.00 -23.06
C ALA A 731 6.10 -26.88 -23.41
N SER A 732 7.31 -27.23 -23.86
CA SER A 732 8.33 -26.25 -24.25
C SER A 732 7.87 -25.38 -25.43
N LEU A 733 7.28 -25.97 -26.46
CA LEU A 733 6.74 -25.23 -27.61
C LEU A 733 5.61 -24.29 -27.19
N ALA A 734 4.68 -24.77 -26.36
CA ALA A 734 3.56 -23.97 -25.88
C ALA A 734 4.03 -22.79 -25.03
N LEU A 735 4.96 -23.03 -24.10
CA LEU A 735 5.57 -21.98 -23.28
C LEU A 735 6.35 -20.98 -24.15
N GLN A 736 7.08 -21.43 -25.16
CA GLN A 736 7.79 -20.54 -26.09
C GLN A 736 6.83 -19.59 -26.83
N LYS A 737 5.67 -20.09 -27.28
CA LYS A 737 4.66 -19.27 -27.97
C LYS A 737 4.08 -18.21 -27.05
N VAL A 738 3.75 -18.58 -25.81
CA VAL A 738 3.24 -17.65 -24.80
C VAL A 738 4.30 -16.63 -24.40
N GLN A 739 5.55 -17.05 -24.19
CA GLN A 739 6.67 -16.16 -23.87
C GLN A 739 6.87 -15.10 -24.97
N THR A 740 6.89 -15.54 -26.24
CA THR A 740 7.03 -14.64 -27.39
C THR A 740 5.87 -13.64 -27.47
N PHE A 741 4.64 -14.11 -27.21
CA PHE A 741 3.46 -13.26 -27.18
C PHE A 741 3.55 -12.18 -26.09
N LEU A 742 3.87 -12.56 -24.85
CA LEU A 742 3.98 -11.63 -23.72
C LEU A 742 5.08 -10.58 -23.93
N VAL A 743 6.26 -10.99 -24.43
CA VAL A 743 7.35 -10.06 -24.73
C VAL A 743 6.92 -9.04 -25.78
N ASN A 744 6.31 -9.47 -26.88
CA ASN A 744 5.87 -8.58 -27.96
C ASN A 744 4.79 -7.60 -27.50
N GLU A 745 3.80 -8.06 -26.72
CA GLU A 745 2.72 -7.20 -26.23
C GLU A 745 3.24 -6.14 -25.25
N VAL A 746 4.06 -6.53 -24.27
CA VAL A 746 4.65 -5.60 -23.31
C VAL A 746 5.55 -4.59 -24.02
N GLN A 747 6.37 -5.05 -24.97
CA GLN A 747 7.27 -4.20 -25.76
C GLN A 747 6.49 -3.22 -26.64
N SER A 748 5.40 -3.66 -27.27
CA SER A 748 4.50 -2.79 -28.05
C SER A 748 3.93 -1.65 -27.20
N VAL A 749 3.53 -1.93 -25.96
CA VAL A 749 3.04 -0.90 -25.03
C VAL A 749 4.14 0.09 -24.67
N TYR A 750 5.35 -0.36 -24.33
CA TYR A 750 6.48 0.55 -24.04
C TYR A 750 6.86 1.42 -25.25
N GLN A 751 6.93 0.83 -26.45
CA GLN A 751 7.23 1.54 -27.69
C GLN A 751 6.15 2.57 -28.03
N SER A 752 4.87 2.26 -27.78
CA SER A 752 3.75 3.19 -28.00
C SER A 752 3.83 4.43 -27.10
N GLN A 753 4.46 4.30 -25.93
CA GLN A 753 4.75 5.40 -24.99
C GLN A 753 6.08 6.11 -25.27
N GLY A 754 6.84 5.66 -26.28
CA GLY A 754 8.14 6.21 -26.65
C GLY A 754 9.28 5.82 -25.71
N ILE A 755 9.12 4.75 -24.93
CA ILE A 755 10.15 4.20 -24.04
C ILE A 755 10.81 3.01 -24.73
N ASP A 756 12.15 3.04 -24.83
CA ASP A 756 12.94 1.96 -25.43
C ASP A 756 13.56 1.09 -24.31
N ILE A 757 13.16 -0.18 -24.25
CA ILE A 757 13.65 -1.18 -23.30
C ILE A 757 14.13 -2.39 -24.10
N ALA A 758 15.27 -2.98 -23.70
CA ALA A 758 15.76 -4.18 -24.32
C ALA A 758 14.93 -5.42 -23.93
N ASP A 759 14.56 -6.24 -24.92
CA ASP A 759 13.71 -7.42 -24.78
C ASP A 759 14.20 -8.39 -23.68
N LYS A 760 15.53 -8.51 -23.51
CA LYS A 760 16.16 -9.36 -22.48
C LYS A 760 15.63 -9.10 -21.06
N HIS A 761 15.23 -7.87 -20.74
CA HIS A 761 14.72 -7.55 -19.40
C HIS A 761 13.32 -8.13 -19.19
N ILE A 762 12.49 -8.08 -20.23
CA ILE A 762 11.14 -8.63 -20.22
C ILE A 762 11.21 -10.16 -20.25
N GLU A 763 12.09 -10.73 -21.07
CA GLU A 763 12.32 -12.19 -21.15
C GLU A 763 12.66 -12.80 -19.79
N VAL A 764 13.52 -12.15 -18.99
CA VAL A 764 13.89 -12.63 -17.65
C VAL A 764 12.68 -12.69 -16.72
N ILE A 765 11.75 -11.73 -16.81
CA ILE A 765 10.52 -11.70 -16.01
C ILE A 765 9.56 -12.79 -16.49
N VAL A 766 9.29 -12.84 -17.80
CA VAL A 766 8.35 -13.80 -18.38
C VAL A 766 8.82 -15.24 -18.18
N ARG A 767 10.13 -15.49 -18.14
CA ARG A 767 10.70 -16.79 -17.76
C ARG A 767 10.27 -17.23 -16.34
N GLN A 768 10.18 -16.31 -15.38
CA GLN A 768 9.72 -16.63 -14.02
C GLN A 768 8.22 -16.96 -13.99
N MET A 769 7.42 -16.31 -14.85
CA MET A 769 5.98 -16.60 -15.00
C MET A 769 5.67 -17.99 -15.60
N THR A 770 6.65 -18.59 -16.29
CA THR A 770 6.48 -19.79 -17.13
C THR A 770 7.34 -20.98 -16.68
N SER A 771 7.78 -21.00 -15.42
CA SER A 771 8.70 -22.01 -14.89
C SER A 771 8.04 -23.27 -14.32
N LYS A 772 6.75 -23.18 -13.93
CA LYS A 772 6.04 -24.24 -13.21
C LYS A 772 5.06 -25.01 -14.11
N VAL A 773 4.81 -26.26 -13.76
CA VAL A 773 3.80 -27.14 -14.36
C VAL A 773 2.92 -27.73 -13.27
N ARG A 774 1.70 -28.10 -13.63
CA ARG A 774 0.78 -28.82 -12.73
C ARG A 774 0.81 -30.30 -13.06
N VAL A 775 0.99 -31.14 -12.05
CA VAL A 775 0.90 -32.60 -12.18
C VAL A 775 -0.56 -32.98 -12.39
N ASP A 776 -0.86 -33.71 -13.46
CA ASP A 776 -2.21 -34.25 -13.70
C ASP A 776 -2.30 -35.69 -13.17
N ASP A 777 -1.26 -36.49 -13.38
CA ASP A 777 -1.12 -37.85 -12.86
C ASP A 777 0.33 -38.08 -12.40
N GLY A 778 0.52 -38.48 -11.14
CA GLY A 778 1.83 -38.73 -10.55
C GLY A 778 2.52 -40.00 -11.07
N GLY A 779 1.79 -40.92 -11.70
CA GLY A 779 2.33 -42.22 -12.11
C GLY A 779 2.92 -42.97 -10.91
N ASP A 780 4.12 -43.53 -11.09
CA ASP A 780 4.86 -44.22 -10.01
C ASP A 780 5.81 -43.26 -9.23
N THR A 781 5.69 -41.94 -9.43
CA THR A 781 6.53 -40.94 -8.73
C THR A 781 5.95 -40.58 -7.37
N THR A 782 6.71 -39.81 -6.59
CA THR A 782 6.26 -39.27 -5.29
C THR A 782 5.37 -38.03 -5.41
N MET A 783 5.06 -37.57 -6.62
CA MET A 783 4.33 -36.32 -6.86
C MET A 783 2.82 -36.53 -6.76
N LEU A 784 2.11 -35.54 -6.21
CA LEU A 784 0.66 -35.61 -6.05
C LEU A 784 -0.08 -34.93 -7.22
N PRO A 785 -1.24 -35.47 -7.65
CA PRO A 785 -2.10 -34.78 -8.61
C PRO A 785 -2.50 -33.39 -8.12
N GLY A 786 -2.34 -32.37 -8.97
CA GLY A 786 -2.61 -30.97 -8.67
C GLY A 786 -1.40 -30.18 -8.15
N GLU A 787 -0.30 -30.83 -7.78
CA GLU A 787 0.92 -30.19 -7.28
C GLU A 787 1.59 -29.33 -8.37
N LEU A 788 2.14 -28.17 -7.97
CA LEU A 788 2.88 -27.27 -8.86
C LEU A 788 4.40 -27.48 -8.71
N VAL A 789 5.01 -28.08 -9.72
CA VAL A 789 6.44 -28.45 -9.73
C VAL A 789 7.17 -27.66 -10.82
N GLU A 790 8.46 -27.39 -10.64
CA GLU A 790 9.25 -26.75 -11.70
C GLU A 790 9.40 -27.70 -12.90
N LEU A 791 9.24 -27.17 -14.13
CA LEU A 791 9.34 -27.96 -15.36
C LEU A 791 10.65 -28.77 -15.44
N ARG A 792 11.76 -28.19 -14.97
CA ARG A 792 13.06 -28.87 -14.96
C ARG A 792 13.09 -30.04 -13.97
N GLN A 793 12.50 -29.86 -12.80
CA GLN A 793 12.51 -30.86 -11.73
C GLN A 793 11.67 -32.08 -12.11
N ILE A 794 10.45 -31.86 -12.62
CA ILE A 794 9.59 -32.97 -13.05
C ILE A 794 10.21 -33.76 -14.20
N GLU A 795 10.94 -33.08 -15.10
CA GLU A 795 11.61 -33.77 -16.21
C GLU A 795 12.77 -34.63 -15.71
N GLN A 796 13.55 -34.15 -14.74
CA GLN A 796 14.60 -34.95 -14.11
C GLN A 796 14.04 -36.21 -13.43
N VAL A 797 12.91 -36.08 -12.75
CA VAL A 797 12.21 -37.22 -12.14
C VAL A 797 11.71 -38.17 -13.22
N ASN A 798 11.08 -37.66 -14.29
CA ASN A 798 10.60 -38.48 -15.38
C ASN A 798 11.71 -39.19 -16.17
N GLU A 799 12.88 -38.56 -16.33
CA GLU A 799 14.07 -39.18 -16.90
C GLU A 799 14.58 -40.31 -16.00
N ALA A 800 14.63 -40.11 -14.68
CA ALA A 800 15.02 -41.16 -13.74
C ALA A 800 14.05 -42.36 -13.79
N MET A 801 12.75 -42.11 -13.81
CA MET A 801 11.72 -43.16 -13.92
C MET A 801 11.72 -43.88 -15.27
N ALA A 802 12.08 -43.15 -16.34
CA ALA A 802 12.27 -43.76 -17.65
C ALA A 802 13.39 -44.80 -17.67
N ILE A 803 14.45 -44.58 -16.87
CA ILE A 803 15.59 -45.51 -16.75
C ILE A 803 15.17 -46.75 -15.96
N THR A 804 14.39 -46.60 -14.90
CA THR A 804 13.90 -47.72 -14.06
C THR A 804 12.75 -48.50 -14.71
N GLY A 805 12.15 -47.97 -15.78
CA GLY A 805 11.04 -48.60 -16.50
C GLY A 805 9.67 -48.41 -15.83
N SER A 806 9.58 -47.49 -14.87
CA SER A 806 8.36 -47.14 -14.13
C SER A 806 7.50 -46.14 -14.89
N ALA A 807 6.23 -45.99 -14.49
CA ALA A 807 5.32 -45.02 -15.11
C ALA A 807 5.73 -43.58 -14.79
N ARG A 808 5.85 -42.75 -15.84
CA ARG A 808 6.20 -41.33 -15.75
C ARG A 808 5.02 -40.49 -15.26
N ALA A 809 5.32 -39.38 -14.58
CA ALA A 809 4.32 -38.39 -14.23
C ALA A 809 3.86 -37.59 -15.47
N GLN A 810 2.55 -37.40 -15.59
CA GLN A 810 1.93 -36.54 -16.61
C GLN A 810 1.66 -35.16 -16.00
N TYR A 811 1.90 -34.12 -16.80
CA TYR A 811 1.78 -32.74 -16.35
C TYR A 811 1.34 -31.82 -17.48
N THR A 812 0.71 -30.72 -17.09
CA THR A 812 0.30 -29.62 -17.99
C THR A 812 1.02 -28.33 -17.59
N PRO A 813 1.62 -27.58 -18.53
CA PRO A 813 2.26 -26.31 -18.22
C PRO A 813 1.25 -25.27 -17.74
N VAL A 814 1.66 -24.43 -16.78
CA VAL A 814 0.80 -23.39 -16.21
C VAL A 814 1.48 -22.03 -16.31
N LEU A 815 0.72 -21.02 -16.73
CA LEU A 815 1.15 -19.62 -16.69
C LEU A 815 0.69 -18.98 -15.38
N LEU A 816 1.63 -18.42 -14.62
CA LEU A 816 1.35 -17.72 -13.37
C LEU A 816 1.63 -16.22 -13.52
N GLY A 817 0.82 -15.38 -12.87
CA GLY A 817 1.12 -13.96 -12.72
C GLY A 817 2.34 -13.73 -11.82
N ILE A 818 3.00 -12.58 -11.94
CA ILE A 818 4.22 -12.27 -11.16
C ILE A 818 4.00 -12.37 -9.64
N THR A 819 2.83 -11.95 -9.14
CA THR A 819 2.48 -12.06 -7.71
C THR A 819 2.40 -13.53 -7.30
N LYS A 820 1.64 -14.33 -8.06
CA LYS A 820 1.45 -15.76 -7.76
C LYS A 820 2.75 -16.56 -7.92
N ALA A 821 3.57 -16.24 -8.90
CA ALA A 821 4.89 -16.85 -9.08
C ALA A 821 5.85 -16.53 -7.92
N SER A 822 5.77 -15.32 -7.36
CA SER A 822 6.60 -14.89 -6.22
C SER A 822 6.17 -15.52 -4.89
N LEU A 823 4.89 -15.88 -4.75
CA LEU A 823 4.38 -16.62 -3.58
C LEU A 823 4.75 -18.13 -3.65
N ASN A 824 4.86 -18.69 -4.85
CA ASN A 824 5.18 -20.11 -5.07
C ASN A 824 6.68 -20.34 -5.33
N THR A 825 7.54 -19.60 -4.63
CA THR A 825 8.99 -19.82 -4.65
C THR A 825 9.39 -20.93 -3.68
N ASP A 826 10.46 -21.66 -3.99
CA ASP A 826 10.90 -22.79 -3.16
C ASP A 826 11.39 -22.36 -1.76
N SER A 827 11.81 -21.10 -1.59
CA SER A 827 12.13 -20.51 -0.29
C SER A 827 10.89 -19.93 0.38
N PHE A 828 10.54 -20.49 1.54
CA PHE A 828 9.45 -19.96 2.35
C PHE A 828 9.82 -18.62 3.01
N ILE A 829 11.10 -18.35 3.29
CA ILE A 829 11.58 -17.06 3.84
C ILE A 829 11.39 -15.94 2.80
N SER A 830 11.72 -16.21 1.54
CA SER A 830 11.52 -15.28 0.43
C SER A 830 10.04 -15.04 0.14
N ALA A 831 9.21 -16.09 0.17
CA ALA A 831 7.77 -16.00 -0.03
C ALA A 831 7.07 -15.23 1.11
N ALA A 832 7.35 -15.58 2.38
CA ALA A 832 6.76 -14.93 3.54
C ALA A 832 7.07 -13.43 3.59
N SER A 833 8.25 -13.01 3.17
CA SER A 833 8.62 -11.59 3.12
C SER A 833 7.96 -10.78 1.99
N PHE A 834 7.08 -11.37 1.17
CA PHE A 834 6.30 -10.66 0.15
C PHE A 834 4.87 -10.37 0.63
N GLN A 835 4.05 -11.42 0.81
CA GLN A 835 2.65 -11.37 1.25
C GLN A 835 2.27 -12.67 1.97
N GLU A 836 1.10 -12.71 2.63
CA GLU A 836 0.52 -13.91 3.27
C GLU A 836 1.48 -14.63 4.25
N THR A 837 2.22 -13.87 5.07
CA THR A 837 3.24 -14.38 6.01
C THR A 837 2.75 -15.56 6.84
N THR A 838 1.56 -15.45 7.44
CA THR A 838 1.00 -16.47 8.34
C THR A 838 0.73 -17.78 7.59
N ARG A 839 0.15 -17.71 6.40
CA ARG A 839 -0.13 -18.89 5.56
C ARG A 839 1.16 -19.58 5.11
N VAL A 840 2.14 -18.81 4.64
CA VAL A 840 3.41 -19.37 4.14
C VAL A 840 4.20 -20.03 5.27
N LEU A 841 4.24 -19.43 6.46
CA LEU A 841 4.96 -19.98 7.61
C LEU A 841 4.27 -21.20 8.21
N THR A 842 2.93 -21.20 8.27
CA THR A 842 2.16 -22.37 8.74
C THR A 842 2.32 -23.56 7.81
N GLU A 843 2.23 -23.36 6.49
CA GLU A 843 2.48 -24.41 5.49
C GLU A 843 3.91 -24.96 5.62
N ALA A 844 4.92 -24.08 5.75
CA ALA A 844 6.31 -24.49 5.92
C ALA A 844 6.55 -25.25 7.23
N ALA A 845 5.90 -24.86 8.32
CA ALA A 845 5.99 -25.52 9.61
C ALA A 845 5.33 -26.90 9.61
N ILE A 846 4.15 -27.02 9.00
CA ILE A 846 3.42 -28.30 8.87
C ILE A 846 4.22 -29.29 8.02
N GLU A 847 4.82 -28.83 6.92
CA GLU A 847 5.63 -29.68 6.03
C GLU A 847 7.05 -29.96 6.56
N GLY A 848 7.52 -29.23 7.58
CA GLY A 848 8.91 -29.29 8.03
C GLY A 848 9.90 -28.83 6.94
N LYS A 849 9.50 -27.88 6.09
CA LYS A 849 10.30 -27.36 4.97
C LYS A 849 11.63 -26.77 5.47
N SER A 850 12.74 -27.14 4.84
CA SER A 850 14.07 -26.60 5.10
C SER A 850 14.50 -25.63 4.00
N ASP A 851 14.88 -24.41 4.36
CA ASP A 851 15.32 -23.38 3.40
C ASP A 851 16.85 -23.43 3.20
N TRP A 852 17.28 -23.54 1.93
CA TRP A 852 18.68 -23.67 1.56
C TRP A 852 19.39 -22.33 1.30
N LEU A 853 18.71 -21.19 1.50
CA LEU A 853 19.28 -19.84 1.38
C LEU A 853 20.04 -19.62 0.07
N ARG A 854 19.45 -20.02 -1.06
CA ARG A 854 20.07 -19.89 -2.40
C ARG A 854 19.77 -18.53 -3.05
N GLY A 855 18.73 -17.86 -2.58
CA GLY A 855 18.25 -16.58 -3.08
C GLY A 855 18.94 -15.38 -2.45
N LEU A 856 18.77 -14.23 -3.07
CA LEU A 856 19.28 -12.95 -2.54
C LEU A 856 18.52 -12.53 -1.29
N LYS A 857 17.19 -12.66 -1.31
CA LYS A 857 16.29 -12.11 -0.28
C LYS A 857 16.44 -12.86 1.04
N GLU A 858 16.47 -14.19 1.00
CA GLU A 858 16.79 -15.06 2.14
C GLU A 858 18.08 -14.64 2.85
N ASN A 859 19.18 -14.50 2.09
CA ASN A 859 20.48 -14.16 2.67
C ASN A 859 20.49 -12.74 3.26
N VAL A 860 19.80 -11.78 2.62
CA VAL A 860 19.67 -10.41 3.16
C VAL A 860 18.89 -10.40 4.48
N ILE A 861 17.78 -11.14 4.56
CA ILE A 861 16.95 -11.21 5.77
C ILE A 861 17.72 -11.82 6.94
N ILE A 862 18.48 -12.88 6.67
CA ILE A 862 19.30 -13.56 7.68
C ILE A 862 20.60 -12.80 8.00
N GLY A 863 21.03 -11.86 7.15
CA GLY A 863 22.28 -11.11 7.32
C GLY A 863 23.54 -11.82 6.81
N ARG A 864 23.39 -12.82 5.92
CA ARG A 864 24.50 -13.50 5.22
C ARG A 864 24.89 -12.76 3.93
N LEU A 865 26.09 -13.06 3.43
CA LEU A 865 26.55 -12.56 2.12
C LEU A 865 25.63 -13.06 1.01
N ILE A 866 25.21 -12.15 0.13
CA ILE A 866 24.35 -12.51 -1.01
C ILE A 866 25.11 -13.38 -2.03
N PRO A 867 24.47 -14.40 -2.63
CA PRO A 867 25.07 -15.26 -3.64
C PRO A 867 25.09 -14.58 -5.03
N ALA A 868 25.50 -13.31 -5.09
CA ALA A 868 25.71 -12.55 -6.33
C ALA A 868 26.83 -11.53 -6.17
N GLY A 869 27.40 -11.11 -7.30
CA GLY A 869 28.50 -10.14 -7.31
C GLY A 869 29.73 -10.68 -6.57
N THR A 870 30.19 -9.97 -5.54
CA THR A 870 31.38 -10.34 -4.75
C THR A 870 31.14 -11.50 -3.79
N GLY A 871 29.88 -11.85 -3.50
CA GLY A 871 29.53 -13.00 -2.65
C GLY A 871 29.23 -14.28 -3.45
N PHE A 872 29.44 -14.26 -4.78
CA PHE A 872 29.25 -15.44 -5.61
C PHE A 872 30.39 -16.45 -5.38
N ASN A 873 30.11 -17.53 -4.65
CA ASN A 873 31.06 -18.62 -4.35
C ASN A 873 31.31 -19.53 -5.56
N ALA A 874 31.85 -18.98 -6.65
CA ALA A 874 32.31 -19.77 -7.80
C ALA A 874 33.73 -20.37 -7.62
N TYR A 875 34.40 -20.11 -6.49
CA TYR A 875 35.77 -20.56 -6.22
C TYR A 875 35.86 -21.69 -5.18
N GLU A 876 34.93 -22.64 -5.20
CA GLU A 876 35.21 -23.97 -4.67
C GLU A 876 35.12 -24.98 -5.83
N GLU A 877 36.11 -24.95 -6.72
CA GLU A 877 36.44 -26.13 -7.52
C GLU A 877 36.93 -27.22 -6.55
N PRO A 878 36.38 -28.44 -6.59
CA PRO A 878 36.92 -29.57 -5.84
C PRO A 878 38.13 -30.10 -6.62
N GLY A 879 39.30 -29.49 -6.43
CA GLY A 879 40.50 -29.83 -7.21
C GLY A 879 41.80 -29.54 -6.49
N THR A 880 42.38 -30.58 -5.88
CA THR A 880 43.80 -30.72 -5.52
C THR A 880 44.41 -29.65 -4.60
N ILE A 881 44.51 -29.99 -3.32
CA ILE A 881 45.47 -29.38 -2.39
C ILE A 881 46.88 -29.76 -2.88
N GLU A 882 47.57 -28.84 -3.56
CA GLU A 882 49.03 -28.82 -3.56
C GLU A 882 49.48 -27.93 -2.40
N ASP A 883 50.05 -28.57 -1.38
CA ASP A 883 50.86 -27.97 -0.33
C ASP A 883 51.87 -26.99 -0.95
N TYR A 884 51.93 -25.74 -0.50
CA TYR A 884 53.18 -25.04 -0.16
C TYR A 884 52.92 -23.71 0.55
N SER A 885 53.47 -23.64 1.77
CA SER A 885 53.97 -22.46 2.51
C SER A 885 52.97 -21.34 2.89
N THR A 886 52.55 -21.20 4.16
CA THR A 886 53.31 -20.79 5.36
C THR A 886 53.39 -19.26 5.52
N ASP A 887 52.81 -18.80 6.64
CA ASP A 887 53.14 -17.61 7.47
C ASP A 887 52.64 -16.22 6.99
N MET A 888 52.07 -15.34 7.83
CA MET A 888 52.03 -15.22 9.29
C MET A 888 50.95 -14.18 9.70
N SER A 889 50.18 -14.45 10.77
CA SER A 889 50.15 -13.65 12.02
C SER A 889 48.86 -13.83 12.84
N SER A 890 48.92 -14.76 13.80
CA SER A 890 48.44 -14.67 15.19
C SER A 890 47.87 -13.31 15.66
N SER A 891 46.65 -13.31 16.21
CA SER A 891 46.40 -13.17 17.67
C SER A 891 44.89 -13.14 17.99
N VAL A 892 44.34 -14.25 18.51
CA VAL A 892 43.91 -14.48 19.91
C VAL A 892 42.69 -13.64 20.37
N LEU A 893 41.53 -14.31 20.32
CA LEU A 893 40.41 -14.41 21.28
C LEU A 893 40.16 -13.28 22.28
N ASP A 894 38.89 -12.87 22.37
CA ASP A 894 38.25 -12.57 23.65
C ASP A 894 36.82 -13.14 23.66
N GLU A 895 36.45 -13.66 24.82
CA GLU A 895 35.32 -14.53 25.15
C GLU A 895 33.97 -13.79 25.23
N VAL A 896 32.87 -14.46 24.87
CA VAL A 896 31.54 -14.20 25.43
C VAL A 896 30.90 -15.51 25.88
N ASP A 897 30.58 -15.56 27.18
CA ASP A 897 29.85 -16.60 27.89
C ASP A 897 28.36 -16.61 27.48
N ASP A 898 27.91 -17.62 26.74
CA ASP A 898 26.57 -18.21 26.88
C ASP A 898 26.49 -19.56 26.13
N PRO A 899 26.28 -20.73 26.78
CA PRO A 899 26.25 -22.02 26.09
C PRO A 899 24.90 -22.36 25.42
N LEU A 900 23.94 -21.43 25.40
CA LEU A 900 22.60 -21.63 24.81
C LEU A 900 22.37 -20.91 23.47
N ASP A 901 23.37 -20.21 22.93
CA ASP A 901 23.29 -19.55 21.62
C ASP A 901 24.37 -20.06 20.64
N MET A 902 24.44 -21.39 20.47
CA MET A 902 25.19 -22.01 19.37
C MET A 902 24.21 -22.46 18.28
N VAL A 903 23.97 -21.58 17.31
CA VAL A 903 23.59 -22.04 15.97
C VAL A 903 24.80 -22.76 15.38
N LEU A 904 24.76 -24.09 15.38
CA LEU A 904 25.81 -24.93 14.79
C LEU A 904 25.93 -24.60 13.29
N ASP A 905 27.02 -23.96 12.90
CA ASP A 905 27.35 -23.79 11.49
C ASP A 905 27.89 -25.11 10.89
N ASP A 906 27.70 -25.30 9.58
CA ASP A 906 28.14 -26.51 8.86
C ASP A 906 29.65 -26.75 8.96
N ARG A 907 30.44 -25.71 9.30
CA ARG A 907 31.88 -25.83 9.57
C ARG A 907 32.15 -26.53 10.89
N THR A 908 31.41 -26.19 11.95
CA THR A 908 31.54 -26.78 13.28
C THR A 908 30.98 -28.19 13.31
N ALA A 909 29.87 -28.45 12.62
CA ALA A 909 29.30 -29.79 12.49
C ALA A 909 30.22 -30.78 11.73
N ARG A 910 30.94 -30.32 10.70
CA ARG A 910 31.93 -31.16 9.98
C ARG A 910 33.23 -31.40 10.75
N ALA A 911 33.57 -30.55 11.72
CA ALA A 911 34.77 -30.71 12.53
C ALA A 911 34.62 -31.79 13.62
N TYR A 912 33.39 -32.20 13.95
CA TYR A 912 33.11 -33.28 14.89
C TYR A 912 32.95 -34.62 14.17
N GLN A 913 34.07 -35.26 13.81
CA GLN A 913 34.11 -36.69 13.56
C GLN A 913 34.69 -37.42 14.79
N LEU A 914 33.83 -38.20 15.44
CA LEU A 914 34.16 -39.15 16.51
C LEU A 914 35.23 -40.14 16.04
N GLU A 915 36.40 -40.11 16.65
CA GLU A 915 37.40 -41.18 16.53
C GLU A 915 36.90 -42.48 17.21
N PRO A 916 36.91 -43.64 16.54
CA PRO A 916 36.86 -44.93 17.22
C PRO A 916 38.26 -45.35 17.70
N PRO A 917 38.37 -46.24 18.71
CA PRO A 917 39.61 -46.44 19.44
C PRO A 917 40.67 -47.21 18.65
N SER A 918 41.91 -46.78 18.87
CA SER A 918 43.18 -47.31 18.38
C SER A 918 43.30 -48.84 18.31
N THR A 919 43.74 -49.36 17.16
CA THR A 919 44.52 -50.60 17.07
C THR A 919 45.71 -50.45 16.12
N LEU A 920 46.84 -51.02 16.55
CA LEU A 920 48.18 -50.89 16.00
C LEU A 920 48.35 -51.55 14.61
N GLY A 921 49.24 -50.98 13.77
CA GLY A 921 50.26 -51.77 13.08
C GLY A 921 50.35 -51.70 11.54
N SER A 922 51.45 -51.10 11.09
CA SER A 922 52.30 -51.43 9.93
C SER A 922 51.79 -51.32 8.47
N ASP A 923 52.54 -50.52 7.71
CA ASP A 923 53.05 -50.71 6.35
C ASP A 923 52.10 -50.84 5.14
N GLY A 924 52.23 -49.87 4.23
CA GLY A 924 52.73 -50.18 2.88
C GLY A 924 51.73 -50.26 1.73
N PHE A 925 51.98 -49.38 0.74
CA PHE A 925 51.74 -49.52 -0.71
C PHE A 925 50.39 -49.16 -1.37
N ARG A 926 50.49 -48.13 -2.22
CA ARG A 926 49.84 -47.88 -3.53
C ARG A 926 49.06 -49.07 -4.12
N ARG A 927 47.84 -48.87 -4.64
CA ARG A 927 47.49 -48.38 -6.01
C ARG A 927 46.02 -48.72 -6.34
N THR A 928 45.29 -47.72 -6.85
CA THR A 928 44.21 -47.70 -7.89
C THR A 928 43.06 -48.73 -7.93
N PRO A 929 41.88 -48.28 -8.41
CA PRO A 929 40.59 -48.90 -8.19
C PRO A 929 40.18 -49.82 -9.34
N ASP A 930 39.29 -50.77 -9.07
CA ASP A 930 38.12 -51.00 -9.92
C ASP A 930 37.12 -51.94 -9.26
N LYS A 931 35.87 -51.46 -9.26
CA LYS A 931 34.62 -52.13 -9.62
C LYS A 931 34.16 -53.45 -8.97
N ASP A 932 32.89 -53.34 -8.57
CA ASP A 932 31.76 -54.19 -8.96
C ASP A 932 31.14 -55.12 -7.90
N ILE A 933 29.80 -55.07 -7.91
CA ILE A 933 28.82 -56.14 -7.61
C ILE A 933 28.57 -56.34 -6.10
N LEU A 934 27.47 -55.78 -5.58
CA LEU A 934 26.06 -56.25 -5.64
C LEU A 934 25.73 -57.21 -4.50
N ASP A 935 24.48 -57.04 -4.09
CA ASP A 935 23.57 -58.03 -3.55
C ASP A 935 23.52 -58.25 -2.04
N ASP A 936 22.29 -58.03 -1.60
CA ASP A 936 21.53 -58.86 -0.67
C ASP A 936 21.95 -58.77 0.81
N ASP A 937 21.05 -58.78 1.78
CA ASP A 937 19.61 -58.85 1.82
C ASP A 937 19.29 -58.63 3.32
N ASP A 938 18.04 -58.28 3.57
CA ASP A 938 17.30 -58.84 4.69
C ASP A 938 17.53 -58.44 6.15
N LEU A 939 16.37 -58.10 6.72
CA LEU A 939 15.85 -58.54 8.02
C LEU A 939 16.16 -57.67 9.26
N LEU A 940 15.17 -56.81 9.51
CA LEU A 940 14.17 -56.98 10.57
C LEU A 940 14.60 -57.08 12.05
N LEU A 941 13.80 -56.34 12.83
CA LEU A 941 13.30 -56.59 14.18
C LEU A 941 13.98 -55.85 15.36
N THR A 942 13.17 -54.93 15.90
CA THR A 942 12.62 -54.93 17.27
C THR A 942 13.25 -54.10 18.38
N ASN A 943 12.36 -53.24 18.89
CA ASN A 943 11.91 -53.10 20.28
C ASN A 943 12.57 -52.06 21.19
N ALA A 944 11.69 -51.12 21.57
CA ALA A 944 11.43 -50.62 22.92
C ALA A 944 12.53 -49.70 23.50
N THR A 945 12.22 -48.58 24.16
CA THR A 945 11.19 -48.34 25.18
C THR A 945 10.97 -46.84 25.35
N ALA A 946 9.78 -46.48 25.82
CA ALA A 946 9.30 -45.17 26.24
C ALA A 946 10.22 -44.41 27.23
N ILE A 947 10.04 -43.08 27.28
CA ILE A 947 9.94 -42.21 28.47
C ILE A 947 9.41 -40.83 28.00
N ASP A 948 8.30 -40.41 28.60
CA ASP A 948 7.73 -39.05 28.69
C ASP A 948 8.38 -38.34 29.93
N PRO A 949 8.32 -37.00 30.19
CA PRO A 949 7.16 -36.11 29.94
C PRO A 949 7.43 -34.61 29.60
N GLU A 950 6.34 -33.93 29.21
CA GLU A 950 5.86 -32.56 29.56
C GLU A 950 6.71 -31.30 29.21
N ASP A 951 6.20 -30.41 28.31
CA ASP A 951 5.34 -29.24 28.65
C ASP A 951 5.30 -28.17 27.52
N ASP A 952 4.06 -27.87 27.09
CA ASP A 952 3.40 -26.61 26.67
C ASP A 952 4.13 -25.45 25.96
N LEU A 953 3.53 -24.97 24.86
CA LEU A 953 2.76 -23.70 24.80
C LEU A 953 2.22 -23.43 23.38
N VAL A 954 0.91 -23.16 23.29
CA VAL A 954 0.13 -22.88 22.08
C VAL A 954 -0.31 -21.40 22.10
N GLU A 955 -0.09 -20.65 21.01
CA GLU A 955 -0.71 -19.33 20.77
C GLU A 955 -1.70 -19.45 19.59
N GLU A 956 -2.96 -19.10 19.83
CA GLU A 956 -4.04 -19.04 18.84
C GLU A 956 -4.23 -17.61 18.31
N GLU A 957 -4.35 -17.45 16.99
CA GLU A 957 -4.89 -16.26 16.33
C GLU A 957 -6.01 -16.69 15.37
N ASP A 958 -7.25 -16.28 15.66
CA ASP A 958 -8.44 -16.56 14.84
C ASP A 958 -8.90 -15.31 14.06
N TYR A 959 -9.25 -15.51 12.79
CA TYR A 959 -9.64 -14.49 11.81
C TYR A 959 -11.16 -14.49 11.60
N GLY A 960 -11.79 -13.32 11.70
CA GLY A 960 -13.14 -13.06 11.19
C GLY A 960 -13.09 -12.03 10.06
N GLU A 961 -13.32 -12.48 8.83
CA GLU A 961 -13.70 -11.66 7.67
C GLU A 961 -15.22 -11.46 7.69
N ASP A 962 -15.68 -10.21 7.69
CA ASP A 962 -17.06 -9.85 7.36
C ASP A 962 -17.04 -8.90 6.15
N ASP A 963 -17.62 -9.39 5.06
CA ASP A 963 -18.06 -8.64 3.89
C ASP A 963 -19.26 -7.74 4.26
N GLU A 964 -19.24 -6.45 3.93
CA GLU A 964 -20.44 -5.61 3.89
C GLU A 964 -20.44 -4.75 2.60
N ASP A 965 -21.17 -5.26 1.60
CA ASP A 965 -21.92 -4.47 0.61
C ASP A 965 -23.22 -4.00 1.27
N ASP A 966 -23.57 -2.70 1.12
CA ASP A 966 -24.93 -2.13 0.99
C ASP A 966 -24.86 -0.60 1.23
N GLU A 967 -24.96 0.23 0.19
CA GLU A 967 -26.19 0.89 -0.28
C GLU A 967 -26.84 1.86 0.73
N ASP A 968 -26.40 3.12 0.68
CA ASP A 968 -27.03 4.25 1.37
C ASP A 968 -28.28 4.74 0.61
N LEU A 969 -29.43 4.59 1.26
CA LEU A 969 -30.70 5.27 0.96
C LEU A 969 -31.16 5.96 2.26
N TYR A 970 -30.85 7.25 2.43
CA TYR A 970 -31.74 8.35 2.86
C TYR A 970 -31.00 9.68 3.05
#